data_AF-A0A8B7WGN9-F1
#
_entry.id   AF-A0A8B7WGN9-F1
#
_cell.length_a   1.000
_cell.length_b   1.000
_cell.length_c   1.000
_cell.angle_alpha   90.00
_cell.angle_beta   90.00
_cell.angle_gamma   90.00
#
_symmetry.space_group_name_H-M   'P 1'
#
loop_
_entity.id
_entity.type
_entity.pdbx_description
1 polymer ?
#
loop_
_entity_poly.entity_id
_entity_poly.type
_entity_poly.pdbx_seq_one_letter_code
_entity_poly.pdbx_strand_id
1 'polypeptide(L)'
;MARAAGSERRLLAVYTGGTIGMRSEDGVLVPGRGLAAVLKTLPMFHDEAYARACGLPEDTLMLPPASSDQRIIYTVLECQPLLDSSDMTITEWVQIAQIIERHYEQYQGFVIIHGTDTMAFAASVLSFVLENLRKPVILTGASPLPVVSPQVPIHALWNDGRDNLLGALLMAGQYVIPEVCLFFQNQLFRGNRATKVDARKFAAFCSPNLPALATVGADITINRELVRKVGGKDPLAVHSCMERDVGLLRLYPGIPASLVRAFLQPPLKGVVMETFGSGNGPTKPDLLQELRVAAKRGLIIVNCTHCLQGAVTSDYASGMAMAGAGIISGFDMTSEAALAKLSYVLGHAGLSLEDRKKLLVKDLRGEMTLPMAADRQSSLQDSILGRRVAWLLSLGGSQEADAVRASLTPSLALAAAHTGDLEALQVLMELGSDLSLQDPIGQTPLHLAARRGHTGLVTMLLRRGVDVNSRDEDGHSPLLLAVRGRHQGVIGLLREAGACLSSQELEDAGTELCRLAFRADSEGLQAWWQAGADLGQQGYDGRSALHVAEATGNLEVVALLQRLGIQAPGPPELRLPAMGLNGLHRNRDPWRLHRASRLARAHGALGAGVKVQAPAACVAGRPGGRPPPTSEMRAQAGGPSVDYESANPVPLWTSPTRATWDTNSINVASLSEPGRPGSQARLGKHVPQRQPQARCAQAGRWRRGRRAGLNAG
;
A
#
# COMPACT_ATOMS: atom_id res chain seq x y z
N MET A 1 13.96 6.12 14.88
CA MET A 1 13.90 7.59 15.02
C MET A 1 13.49 7.94 16.44
N ALA A 2 13.95 9.08 16.95
CA ALA A 2 13.54 9.61 18.25
C ALA A 2 12.41 10.64 18.10
N ARG A 3 11.70 10.94 19.19
CA ARG A 3 11.10 12.27 19.38
C ARG A 3 12.22 13.32 19.36
N ALA A 4 11.93 14.53 18.90
CA ALA A 4 12.94 15.58 18.89
C ALA A 4 13.33 16.00 20.32
N ALA A 5 14.59 16.34 20.52
CA ALA A 5 15.09 16.88 21.79
C ALA A 5 14.91 18.41 21.87
N GLY A 6 14.88 18.94 23.10
CA GLY A 6 14.71 20.36 23.40
C GLY A 6 13.33 20.71 23.96
N SER A 7 13.28 21.71 24.84
CA SER A 7 12.04 22.24 25.46
C SER A 7 11.27 23.18 24.53
N GLU A 8 11.92 23.78 23.53
CA GLU A 8 11.27 24.56 22.48
C GLU A 8 11.64 24.02 21.10
N ARG A 9 10.67 23.97 20.20
CA ARG A 9 10.88 23.73 18.76
C ARG A 9 10.18 24.81 17.95
N ARG A 10 10.93 25.47 17.06
CA ARG A 10 10.48 26.58 16.21
C ARG A 10 10.19 26.08 14.80
N LEU A 11 8.99 26.37 14.29
CA LEU A 11 8.53 26.00 12.95
C LEU A 11 8.22 27.25 12.11
N LEU A 12 8.40 27.14 10.79
CA LEU A 12 7.91 28.14 9.85
C LEU A 12 6.65 27.61 9.15
N ALA A 13 5.53 28.32 9.30
CA ALA A 13 4.29 28.06 8.59
C ALA A 13 4.21 28.98 7.37
N VAL A 14 4.52 28.46 6.19
CA VAL A 14 4.46 29.21 4.92
C VAL A 14 3.04 29.10 4.37
N TYR A 15 2.31 30.21 4.32
CA TYR A 15 0.95 30.27 3.80
C TYR A 15 0.95 30.78 2.35
N THR A 16 0.61 29.90 1.41
CA THR A 16 0.65 30.20 -0.04
C THR A 16 -0.73 30.50 -0.62
N GLY A 17 -1.80 30.17 0.10
CA GLY A 17 -3.18 30.36 -0.32
C GLY A 17 -4.01 29.08 -0.16
N GLY A 18 -5.02 28.92 -1.02
CA GLY A 18 -5.96 27.82 -0.96
C GLY A 18 -7.00 27.89 0.17
N THR A 19 -7.96 26.97 0.10
CA THR A 19 -9.27 26.99 0.79
C THR A 19 -9.22 27.32 2.28
N ILE A 20 -8.28 26.76 3.03
CA ILE A 20 -8.18 26.91 4.49
C ILE A 20 -8.16 28.38 4.96
N GLY A 21 -7.53 29.27 4.19
CA GLY A 21 -7.48 30.71 4.47
C GLY A 21 -8.27 31.59 3.48
N MET A 22 -9.10 31.00 2.61
CA MET A 22 -9.96 31.78 1.70
C MET A 22 -11.01 32.60 2.46
N ARG A 23 -11.71 33.50 1.76
CA ARG A 23 -12.91 34.19 2.25
C ARG A 23 -13.97 34.23 1.16
N SER A 24 -15.24 34.34 1.56
CA SER A 24 -16.34 34.52 0.61
C SER A 24 -16.43 35.97 0.15
N GLU A 25 -16.31 36.19 -1.16
CA GLU A 25 -16.64 37.44 -1.85
C GLU A 25 -17.67 37.12 -2.94
N ASP A 26 -18.81 37.84 -2.95
CA ASP A 26 -19.91 37.69 -3.92
C ASP A 26 -20.39 36.25 -4.19
N GLY A 27 -20.28 35.37 -3.18
CA GLY A 27 -20.69 33.97 -3.25
C GLY A 27 -19.59 33.00 -3.72
N VAL A 28 -18.39 33.48 -4.00
CA VAL A 28 -17.21 32.71 -4.45
C VAL A 28 -16.14 32.75 -3.36
N LEU A 29 -15.34 31.68 -3.24
CA LEU A 29 -14.19 31.66 -2.34
C LEU A 29 -12.94 32.21 -3.04
N VAL A 30 -12.28 33.20 -2.42
CA VAL A 30 -11.05 33.83 -2.93
C VAL A 30 -9.96 33.85 -1.84
N PRO A 31 -8.65 33.88 -2.17
CA PRO A 31 -7.57 33.84 -1.16
C PRO A 31 -7.64 35.00 -0.16
N GLY A 32 -7.79 34.68 1.13
CA GLY A 32 -7.91 35.65 2.22
C GLY A 32 -6.57 35.93 2.92
N ARG A 33 -6.35 37.19 3.28
CA ARG A 33 -5.14 37.65 3.99
C ARG A 33 -5.33 37.69 5.50
N GLY A 34 -4.22 37.66 6.25
CA GLY A 34 -4.20 37.82 7.71
C GLY A 34 -4.33 36.52 8.49
N LEU A 35 -3.90 35.38 7.94
CA LEU A 35 -4.08 34.07 8.59
C LEU A 35 -3.40 34.00 9.98
N ALA A 36 -2.29 34.69 10.16
CA ALA A 36 -1.61 34.80 11.46
C ALA A 36 -2.53 35.39 12.55
N ALA A 37 -3.25 36.47 12.23
CA ALA A 37 -4.18 37.12 13.17
C ALA A 37 -5.39 36.23 13.48
N VAL A 38 -5.92 35.53 12.47
CA VAL A 38 -6.97 34.51 12.63
C VAL A 38 -6.54 33.43 13.62
N LEU A 39 -5.37 32.81 13.41
CA LEU A 39 -4.85 31.76 14.29
C LEU A 39 -4.59 32.27 15.73
N LYS A 40 -4.20 33.53 15.89
CA LYS A 40 -3.97 34.16 17.20
C LYS A 40 -5.23 34.27 18.07
N THR A 41 -6.42 34.25 17.45
CA THR A 41 -7.72 34.23 18.16
C THR A 41 -8.19 32.84 18.60
N LEU A 42 -7.52 31.77 18.19
CA LEU A 42 -7.95 30.39 18.40
C LEU A 42 -7.08 29.72 19.49
N PRO A 43 -7.62 29.38 20.69
CA PRO A 43 -6.81 28.84 21.78
C PRO A 43 -6.07 27.54 21.47
N MET A 44 -6.55 26.74 20.50
CA MET A 44 -5.85 25.53 20.03
C MET A 44 -4.55 25.83 19.24
N PHE A 45 -4.39 27.07 18.79
CA PHE A 45 -3.26 27.56 17.98
C PHE A 45 -2.41 28.62 18.70
N HIS A 46 -2.95 29.29 19.73
CA HIS A 46 -2.24 30.32 20.49
C HIS A 46 -2.50 30.23 22.00
N ASP A 47 -1.49 29.79 22.75
CA ASP A 47 -1.42 29.90 24.22
C ASP A 47 -1.06 31.36 24.61
N GLU A 48 -2.06 32.25 24.56
CA GLU A 48 -1.88 33.69 24.75
C GLU A 48 -1.31 34.05 26.13
N ALA A 49 -1.69 33.28 27.17
CA ALA A 49 -1.20 33.49 28.53
C ALA A 49 0.31 33.20 28.66
N TYR A 50 0.76 32.10 28.06
CA TYR A 50 2.19 31.75 28.03
C TYR A 50 2.97 32.69 27.10
N ALA A 51 2.40 33.06 25.94
CA ALA A 51 3.03 33.99 25.00
C ALA A 51 3.27 35.38 25.63
N ARG A 52 2.30 35.90 26.40
CA ARG A 52 2.46 37.14 27.19
C ARG A 52 3.51 37.00 28.28
N ALA A 53 3.57 35.86 28.98
CA ALA A 53 4.57 35.62 30.03
C ALA A 53 6.01 35.52 29.50
N CYS A 54 6.19 34.99 28.28
CA CYS A 54 7.51 34.86 27.64
C CYS A 54 7.93 36.06 26.78
N GLY A 55 7.07 37.08 26.61
CA GLY A 55 7.38 38.26 25.80
C GLY A 55 7.64 37.95 24.32
N LEU A 56 6.89 37.00 23.74
CA LEU A 56 7.10 36.60 22.35
C LEU A 56 6.75 37.73 21.35
N PRO A 57 7.45 37.82 20.20
CA PRO A 57 7.11 38.75 19.12
C PRO A 57 5.67 38.59 18.61
N GLU A 58 5.04 39.69 18.16
CA GLU A 58 3.61 39.67 17.82
C GLU A 58 3.22 38.75 16.65
N ASP A 59 4.16 38.49 15.74
CA ASP A 59 4.03 37.62 14.56
C ASP A 59 4.19 36.12 14.87
N THR A 60 4.55 35.80 16.12
CA THR A 60 4.98 34.48 16.55
C THR A 60 3.90 33.85 17.43
N LEU A 61 3.41 32.69 17.01
CA LEU A 61 2.37 31.92 17.68
C LEU A 61 2.98 30.72 18.44
N MET A 62 2.19 30.09 19.31
CA MET A 62 2.67 29.07 20.23
C MET A 62 1.54 28.12 20.60
N LEU A 63 1.75 26.82 20.38
CA LEU A 63 0.73 25.82 20.68
C LEU A 63 0.61 25.55 22.19
N PRO A 64 -0.60 25.20 22.67
CA PRO A 64 -0.81 24.60 23.98
C PRO A 64 0.07 23.35 24.22
N PRO A 65 0.30 22.94 25.48
CA PRO A 65 1.14 21.80 25.80
C PRO A 65 0.44 20.49 25.42
N ALA A 66 1.06 19.70 24.54
CA ALA A 66 0.39 18.54 23.92
C ALA A 66 0.46 17.22 24.73
N SER A 67 1.47 17.05 25.59
CA SER A 67 1.69 15.89 26.50
C SER A 67 3.13 15.77 27.03
N SER A 68 4.06 16.59 26.52
CA SER A 68 5.46 16.64 26.96
C SER A 68 5.90 18.10 27.12
N ASP A 69 6.94 18.35 27.91
CA ASP A 69 7.48 19.70 28.18
C ASP A 69 8.08 20.41 26.94
N GLN A 70 8.00 19.79 25.77
CA GLN A 70 8.35 20.38 24.48
C GLN A 70 7.21 21.29 23.98
N ARG A 71 7.44 22.60 24.01
CA ARG A 71 6.59 23.61 23.40
C ARG A 71 6.90 23.79 21.91
N ILE A 72 5.85 24.01 21.12
CA ILE A 72 5.96 24.31 19.69
C ILE A 72 5.63 25.78 19.48
N ILE A 73 6.62 26.52 18.99
CA ILE A 73 6.51 27.93 18.59
C ILE A 73 6.51 27.96 17.06
N TYR A 74 5.70 28.81 16.44
CA TYR A 74 5.69 28.93 14.99
C TYR A 74 5.41 30.34 14.50
N THR A 75 6.08 30.74 13.43
CA THR A 75 5.90 32.03 12.76
C THR A 75 5.17 31.79 11.44
N VAL A 76 4.20 32.63 11.11
CA VAL A 76 3.39 32.50 9.87
C VAL A 76 3.91 33.48 8.82
N LEU A 77 4.47 32.95 7.73
CA LEU A 77 4.91 33.73 6.57
C LEU A 77 3.84 33.68 5.50
N GLU A 78 3.10 34.78 5.34
CA GLU A 78 2.06 34.95 4.34
C GLU A 78 2.67 35.39 2.99
N CYS A 79 2.60 34.53 1.98
CA CYS A 79 3.09 34.83 0.63
C CYS A 79 2.24 35.92 -0.05
N GLN A 80 2.85 36.67 -0.98
CA GLN A 80 2.13 37.66 -1.78
C GLN A 80 2.53 37.55 -3.27
N PRO A 81 1.59 37.34 -4.20
CA PRO A 81 0.16 37.07 -3.96
C PRO A 81 -0.08 35.75 -3.21
N LEU A 82 -1.25 35.63 -2.58
CA LEU A 82 -1.84 34.34 -2.23
C LEU A 82 -2.60 33.81 -3.44
N LEU A 83 -2.52 32.51 -3.69
CA LEU A 83 -3.02 31.89 -4.92
C LEU A 83 -4.09 30.84 -4.63
N ASP A 84 -4.94 30.56 -5.62
CA ASP A 84 -5.53 29.22 -5.70
C ASP A 84 -4.44 28.24 -6.13
N SER A 85 -4.49 27.02 -5.61
CA SER A 85 -3.62 25.93 -6.07
C SER A 85 -3.70 25.66 -7.57
N SER A 86 -4.83 25.90 -8.23
CA SER A 86 -4.98 25.70 -9.68
C SER A 86 -4.14 26.67 -10.53
N ASP A 87 -3.79 27.84 -10.00
CA ASP A 87 -2.95 28.85 -10.67
C ASP A 87 -1.44 28.63 -10.43
N MET A 88 -1.06 27.71 -9.54
CA MET A 88 0.34 27.53 -9.12
C MET A 88 1.13 26.67 -10.11
N THR A 89 2.37 27.11 -10.41
CA THR A 89 3.28 26.41 -11.32
C THR A 89 4.56 25.95 -10.61
N ILE A 90 5.44 25.28 -11.38
CA ILE A 90 6.83 24.98 -11.00
C ILE A 90 7.56 26.23 -10.47
N THR A 91 7.24 27.43 -10.98
CA THR A 91 7.86 28.68 -10.54
C THR A 91 7.58 28.97 -9.07
N GLU A 92 6.32 28.84 -8.65
CA GLU A 92 5.84 29.13 -7.30
C GLU A 92 6.33 28.05 -6.32
N TRP A 93 6.34 26.78 -6.73
CA TRP A 93 6.88 25.70 -5.92
C TRP A 93 8.41 25.80 -5.71
N VAL A 94 9.16 26.30 -6.69
CA VAL A 94 10.59 26.64 -6.52
C VAL A 94 10.77 27.85 -5.59
N GLN A 95 9.90 28.86 -5.65
CA GLN A 95 9.92 29.97 -4.67
C GLN A 95 9.68 29.49 -3.23
N ILE A 96 8.77 28.53 -3.01
CA ILE A 96 8.57 27.90 -1.69
C ILE A 96 9.85 27.20 -1.23
N ALA A 97 10.53 26.46 -2.11
CA ALA A 97 11.81 25.83 -1.77
C ALA A 97 12.89 26.86 -1.39
N GLN A 98 12.93 28.02 -2.08
CA GLN A 98 13.83 29.14 -1.77
C GLN A 98 13.43 29.90 -0.49
N ILE A 99 12.17 29.84 -0.04
CA ILE A 99 11.77 30.29 1.31
C ILE A 99 12.35 29.31 2.35
N ILE A 100 12.15 28.00 2.15
CA ILE A 100 12.67 26.95 3.04
C ILE A 100 14.20 27.04 3.16
N GLU A 101 14.91 27.30 2.07
CA GLU A 101 16.37 27.49 2.02
C GLU A 101 16.83 28.69 2.87
N ARG A 102 16.29 29.88 2.62
CA ARG A 102 16.67 31.12 3.32
C ARG A 102 16.42 31.06 4.82
N HIS A 103 15.42 30.30 5.24
CA HIS A 103 15.07 30.11 6.63
C HIS A 103 15.57 28.78 7.22
N TYR A 104 16.40 28.01 6.48
CA TYR A 104 16.63 26.60 6.82
C TYR A 104 17.22 26.40 8.21
N GLU A 105 18.22 27.19 8.61
CA GLU A 105 18.88 27.04 9.91
C GLU A 105 18.08 27.64 11.09
N GLN A 106 17.17 28.58 10.83
CA GLN A 106 16.39 29.27 11.87
C GLN A 106 15.33 28.35 12.50
N TYR A 107 14.75 27.45 11.70
CA TYR A 107 13.64 26.59 12.11
C TYR A 107 14.04 25.10 12.11
N GLN A 108 13.28 24.29 12.85
CA GLN A 108 13.51 22.85 13.01
C GLN A 108 12.52 21.99 12.20
N GLY A 109 11.58 22.63 11.50
CA GLY A 109 10.59 22.03 10.62
C GLY A 109 9.75 23.11 9.92
N PHE A 110 9.04 22.71 8.86
CA PHE A 110 8.25 23.59 8.00
C PHE A 110 6.86 23.00 7.79
N VAL A 111 5.84 23.86 7.81
CA VAL A 111 4.47 23.53 7.40
C VAL A 111 4.09 24.43 6.23
N ILE A 112 3.60 23.86 5.13
CA ILE A 112 3.22 24.60 3.92
C ILE A 112 1.70 24.52 3.80
N ILE A 113 1.03 25.65 4.00
CA ILE A 113 -0.42 25.78 3.99
C ILE A 113 -0.84 26.15 2.57
N HIS A 114 -1.45 25.18 1.86
CA HIS A 114 -1.59 25.16 0.40
C HIS A 114 -3.00 24.70 -0.01
N GLY A 115 -3.46 25.10 -1.22
CA GLY A 115 -4.71 24.61 -1.80
C GLY A 115 -4.62 23.13 -2.21
N THR A 116 -5.74 22.41 -2.20
CA THR A 116 -5.72 20.94 -2.34
C THR A 116 -5.54 20.46 -3.78
N ASP A 117 -5.97 21.22 -4.78
CA ASP A 117 -6.13 20.73 -6.16
C ASP A 117 -4.82 20.38 -6.86
N THR A 118 -3.72 21.08 -6.52
CA THR A 118 -2.37 20.76 -7.03
C THR A 118 -1.39 20.34 -5.93
N MET A 119 -1.86 20.06 -4.71
CA MET A 119 -0.98 19.77 -3.56
C MET A 119 -0.08 18.55 -3.80
N ALA A 120 -0.54 17.54 -4.54
CA ALA A 120 0.26 16.38 -4.93
C ALA A 120 1.42 16.74 -5.88
N PHE A 121 1.20 17.65 -6.84
CA PHE A 121 2.28 18.21 -7.68
C PHE A 121 3.24 19.06 -6.85
N ALA A 122 2.73 19.93 -5.97
CA ALA A 122 3.55 20.76 -5.09
C ALA A 122 4.46 19.92 -4.17
N ALA A 123 3.88 18.89 -3.52
CA ALA A 123 4.62 17.97 -2.67
C ALA A 123 5.66 17.15 -3.45
N SER A 124 5.32 16.72 -4.67
CA SER A 124 6.23 16.02 -5.57
C SER A 124 7.41 16.91 -5.99
N VAL A 125 7.15 18.13 -6.48
CA VAL A 125 8.20 19.07 -6.92
C VAL A 125 9.10 19.48 -5.75
N LEU A 126 8.54 19.85 -4.60
CA LEU A 126 9.34 20.15 -3.40
C LEU A 126 10.21 18.95 -2.98
N SER A 127 9.72 17.71 -3.13
CA SER A 127 10.49 16.51 -2.80
C SER A 127 11.72 16.31 -3.70
N PHE A 128 11.65 16.68 -4.98
CA PHE A 128 12.82 16.66 -5.86
C PHE A 128 13.76 17.85 -5.63
N VAL A 129 13.20 19.05 -5.52
CA VAL A 129 13.95 20.30 -5.41
C VAL A 129 14.76 20.39 -4.11
N LEU A 130 14.22 19.91 -2.98
CA LEU A 130 14.88 19.92 -1.67
C LEU A 130 15.78 18.69 -1.49
N GLU A 131 16.95 18.68 -2.14
CA GLU A 131 17.91 17.58 -1.98
C GLU A 131 18.62 17.62 -0.63
N ASN A 132 18.91 16.43 -0.06
CA ASN A 132 19.50 16.24 1.27
C ASN A 132 18.70 16.84 2.44
N LEU A 133 17.38 17.01 2.28
CA LEU A 133 16.47 17.46 3.32
C LEU A 133 16.65 16.65 4.63
N ARG A 134 16.72 17.34 5.77
CA ARG A 134 16.90 16.74 7.12
C ARG A 134 15.79 17.08 8.11
N LYS A 135 14.88 17.99 7.73
CA LYS A 135 13.84 18.59 8.57
C LYS A 135 12.48 18.32 7.90
N PRO A 136 11.39 18.09 8.67
CA PRO A 136 10.08 17.84 8.08
C PRO A 136 9.58 19.06 7.30
N VAL A 137 9.00 18.81 6.13
CA VAL A 137 8.29 19.80 5.30
C VAL A 137 6.92 19.23 5.01
N ILE A 138 5.91 19.65 5.78
CA ILE A 138 4.56 19.04 5.74
C ILE A 138 3.60 19.98 5.02
N LEU A 139 3.10 19.55 3.86
CA LEU A 139 2.00 20.21 3.17
C LEU A 139 0.67 19.86 3.85
N THR A 140 -0.21 20.85 3.99
CA THR A 140 -1.55 20.67 4.56
C THR A 140 -2.53 21.74 4.05
N GLY A 141 -3.82 21.55 4.32
CA GLY A 141 -4.89 22.44 3.88
C GLY A 141 -6.27 22.00 4.39
N ALA A 142 -7.32 22.38 3.66
CA ALA A 142 -8.72 22.04 3.97
C ALA A 142 -9.48 21.74 2.68
N SER A 143 -10.49 20.86 2.74
CA SER A 143 -11.43 20.66 1.63
C SER A 143 -12.49 21.77 1.57
N PRO A 144 -13.00 22.14 0.38
CA PRO A 144 -14.07 23.12 0.24
C PRO A 144 -15.39 22.62 0.81
N LEU A 145 -15.95 23.38 1.74
CA LEU A 145 -17.26 23.14 2.35
C LEU A 145 -18.39 23.60 1.41
N PRO A 146 -19.53 22.89 1.36
CA PRO A 146 -20.65 23.27 0.51
C PRO A 146 -21.44 24.51 1.01
N VAL A 147 -21.11 25.02 2.20
CA VAL A 147 -21.77 26.19 2.80
C VAL A 147 -20.86 27.41 2.66
N VAL A 148 -21.18 28.26 1.68
CA VAL A 148 -20.51 29.55 1.47
C VAL A 148 -20.87 30.49 2.62
N SER A 149 -20.06 30.43 3.67
CA SER A 149 -20.19 31.29 4.85
C SER A 149 -19.39 32.59 4.63
N PRO A 150 -19.83 33.74 5.15
CA PRO A 150 -19.08 35.01 5.10
C PRO A 150 -17.84 35.04 6.02
N GLN A 151 -17.37 33.87 6.47
CA GLN A 151 -16.22 33.68 7.35
C GLN A 151 -15.17 32.85 6.61
N VAL A 152 -13.90 33.00 7.01
CA VAL A 152 -12.79 32.16 6.52
C VAL A 152 -13.12 30.67 6.77
N PRO A 153 -12.83 29.71 5.87
CA PRO A 153 -13.16 28.30 6.10
C PRO A 153 -12.57 27.68 7.37
N ILE A 154 -11.44 28.16 7.90
CA ILE A 154 -10.94 27.75 9.24
C ILE A 154 -11.77 28.32 10.41
N HIS A 155 -12.51 29.41 10.21
CA HIS A 155 -13.50 29.93 11.18
C HIS A 155 -14.86 29.23 11.07
N ALA A 156 -15.25 28.74 9.90
CA ALA A 156 -16.49 27.97 9.72
C ALA A 156 -16.60 26.84 10.76
N LEU A 157 -17.76 26.73 11.40
CA LEU A 157 -17.93 25.88 12.60
C LEU A 157 -17.52 24.42 12.36
N TRP A 158 -17.86 23.89 11.19
CA TRP A 158 -17.54 22.55 10.72
C TRP A 158 -16.50 22.65 9.60
N ASN A 159 -15.24 22.31 9.87
CA ASN A 159 -14.16 22.27 8.88
C ASN A 159 -13.09 21.23 9.26
N ASP A 160 -12.31 20.75 8.28
CA ASP A 160 -11.15 19.86 8.50
C ASP A 160 -9.82 20.63 8.65
N GLY A 161 -9.77 21.88 8.19
CA GLY A 161 -8.56 22.72 8.20
C GLY A 161 -7.93 22.92 9.57
N ARG A 162 -8.73 22.98 10.65
CA ARG A 162 -8.23 23.05 12.02
C ARG A 162 -7.40 21.82 12.40
N ASP A 163 -7.94 20.63 12.20
CA ASP A 163 -7.30 19.37 12.63
C ASP A 163 -6.13 19.01 11.70
N ASN A 164 -6.28 19.26 10.39
CA ASN A 164 -5.21 19.11 9.41
C ASN A 164 -4.01 20.04 9.75
N LEU A 165 -4.24 21.33 10.03
CA LEU A 165 -3.18 22.28 10.35
C LEU A 165 -2.54 22.00 11.71
N LEU A 166 -3.34 21.73 12.75
CA LEU A 166 -2.82 21.40 14.08
C LEU A 166 -1.99 20.12 14.05
N GLY A 167 -2.49 19.08 13.38
CA GLY A 167 -1.76 17.83 13.20
C GLY A 167 -0.45 18.00 12.40
N ALA A 168 -0.44 18.82 11.34
CA ALA A 168 0.78 19.14 10.60
C ALA A 168 1.82 19.87 11.48
N LEU A 169 1.41 20.86 12.27
CA LEU A 169 2.29 21.57 13.21
C LEU A 169 2.81 20.64 14.31
N LEU A 170 1.96 19.77 14.88
CA LEU A 170 2.37 18.77 15.87
C LEU A 170 3.36 17.75 15.29
N MET A 171 3.11 17.24 14.08
CA MET A 171 3.99 16.25 13.44
C MET A 171 5.36 16.84 13.08
N ALA A 172 5.40 18.06 12.52
CA ALA A 172 6.66 18.77 12.27
C ALA A 172 7.37 19.18 13.58
N GLY A 173 6.60 19.52 14.62
CA GLY A 173 7.05 19.99 15.92
C GLY A 173 7.57 18.91 16.86
N GLN A 174 7.08 17.67 16.79
CA GLN A 174 7.47 16.59 17.71
C GLN A 174 8.43 15.55 17.11
N TYR A 175 8.40 15.36 15.78
CA TYR A 175 9.15 14.30 15.10
C TYR A 175 10.20 14.85 14.13
N VAL A 176 11.16 14.00 13.77
CA VAL A 176 12.21 14.30 12.78
C VAL A 176 12.06 13.35 11.61
N ILE A 177 11.11 13.68 10.74
CA ILE A 177 10.83 12.97 9.48
C ILE A 177 11.47 13.81 8.36
N PRO A 178 12.61 13.40 7.77
CA PRO A 178 13.43 14.23 6.88
C PRO A 178 12.91 14.19 5.44
N GLU A 179 11.61 14.43 5.27
CA GLU A 179 10.90 14.26 4.00
C GLU A 179 9.92 15.41 3.74
N VAL A 180 9.54 15.55 2.47
CA VAL A 180 8.36 16.30 2.08
C VAL A 180 7.16 15.38 2.22
N CYS A 181 6.20 15.77 3.05
CA CYS A 181 5.04 14.97 3.41
C CYS A 181 3.74 15.73 3.14
N LEU A 182 2.61 15.01 3.15
CA LEU A 182 1.27 15.58 3.09
C LEU A 182 0.47 15.07 4.30
N PHE A 183 -0.12 15.96 5.08
CA PHE A 183 -0.91 15.60 6.28
C PHE A 183 -2.38 15.97 6.12
N PHE A 184 -3.24 14.94 6.08
CA PHE A 184 -4.69 15.02 5.97
C PHE A 184 -5.35 13.86 6.74
N GLN A 185 -6.50 14.10 7.37
CA GLN A 185 -7.27 13.08 8.11
C GLN A 185 -6.40 12.17 9.01
N ASN A 186 -5.61 12.78 9.89
CA ASN A 186 -4.77 12.06 10.84
C ASN A 186 -3.71 11.13 10.22
N GLN A 187 -3.46 11.21 8.91
CA GLN A 187 -2.45 10.43 8.20
C GLN A 187 -1.38 11.35 7.61
N LEU A 188 -0.12 10.92 7.72
CA LEU A 188 1.04 11.55 7.12
C LEU A 188 1.53 10.70 5.95
N PHE A 189 1.30 11.16 4.73
CA PHE A 189 1.76 10.50 3.51
C PHE A 189 3.12 11.03 3.06
N ARG A 190 3.89 10.21 2.33
CA ARG A 190 5.04 10.70 1.55
C ARG A 190 4.51 11.59 0.42
N GLY A 191 5.05 12.80 0.29
CA GLY A 191 4.53 13.81 -0.64
C GLY A 191 4.52 13.35 -2.10
N ASN A 192 5.61 12.75 -2.56
CA ASN A 192 5.77 12.19 -3.91
C ASN A 192 5.09 10.81 -4.12
N ARG A 193 4.18 10.40 -3.22
CA ARG A 193 3.34 9.20 -3.35
C ARG A 193 1.85 9.50 -3.22
N ALA A 194 1.48 10.72 -2.81
CA ALA A 194 0.10 11.13 -2.63
C ALA A 194 -0.51 11.60 -3.96
N THR A 195 -1.79 11.30 -4.17
CA THR A 195 -2.63 11.83 -5.25
C THR A 195 -3.99 12.23 -4.68
N LYS A 196 -4.65 13.24 -5.28
CA LYS A 196 -6.01 13.64 -4.90
C LYS A 196 -7.03 12.66 -5.52
N VAL A 197 -7.89 12.08 -4.68
CA VAL A 197 -8.86 11.03 -5.06
C VAL A 197 -10.32 11.42 -4.79
N ASP A 198 -10.57 12.45 -3.97
CA ASP A 198 -11.90 12.98 -3.72
C ASP A 198 -11.88 14.52 -3.72
N ALA A 199 -12.93 15.13 -4.25
CA ALA A 199 -13.06 16.58 -4.39
C ALA A 199 -13.96 17.23 -3.31
N ARG A 200 -14.60 16.43 -2.45
CA ARG A 200 -15.59 16.90 -1.45
C ARG A 200 -15.42 16.30 -0.07
N LYS A 201 -14.98 15.04 0.04
CA LYS A 201 -14.67 14.44 1.34
C LYS A 201 -13.41 15.09 1.93
N PHE A 202 -13.31 15.09 3.27
CA PHE A 202 -12.05 15.36 3.96
C PHE A 202 -10.99 14.29 3.62
N ALA A 203 -11.42 13.09 3.22
CA ALA A 203 -10.62 12.01 2.62
C ALA A 203 -10.14 12.35 1.19
N ALA A 204 -9.60 13.55 0.99
CA ALA A 204 -9.26 14.08 -0.33
C ALA A 204 -8.06 13.39 -0.98
N PHE A 205 -7.13 12.84 -0.19
CA PHE A 205 -5.86 12.27 -0.66
C PHE A 205 -5.71 10.78 -0.33
N CYS A 206 -4.97 10.08 -1.20
CA CYS A 206 -4.57 8.69 -1.02
C CYS A 206 -3.09 8.53 -1.40
N SER A 207 -2.39 7.58 -0.76
CA SER A 207 -1.07 7.11 -1.15
C SER A 207 -1.19 5.64 -1.58
N PRO A 208 -1.47 5.36 -2.86
CA PRO A 208 -1.99 4.05 -3.28
C PRO A 208 -0.94 2.95 -3.36
N ASN A 209 0.31 3.31 -3.71
CA ASN A 209 1.43 2.37 -3.88
C ASN A 209 2.43 2.42 -2.71
N LEU A 210 2.15 3.17 -1.64
CA LEU A 210 2.96 3.20 -0.42
C LEU A 210 2.10 3.47 0.83
N PRO A 211 2.21 2.70 1.93
CA PRO A 211 1.52 3.01 3.17
C PRO A 211 1.88 4.39 3.74
N ALA A 212 1.01 4.94 4.59
CA ALA A 212 1.29 6.17 5.32
C ALA A 212 2.57 6.06 6.17
N LEU A 213 3.35 7.14 6.23
CA LEU A 213 4.54 7.26 7.06
C LEU A 213 4.17 7.35 8.54
N ALA A 214 3.01 7.93 8.86
CA ALA A 214 2.43 7.92 10.20
C ALA A 214 0.90 7.97 10.18
N THR A 215 0.29 7.46 11.25
CA THR A 215 -1.15 7.54 11.54
C THR A 215 -1.34 8.00 12.98
N VAL A 216 -2.24 8.96 13.20
CA VAL A 216 -2.59 9.56 14.49
C VAL A 216 -3.95 9.01 14.95
N GLY A 217 -3.99 8.45 16.15
CA GLY A 217 -5.21 8.05 16.85
C GLY A 217 -5.11 8.45 18.32
N ALA A 218 -5.50 7.56 19.23
CA ALA A 218 -5.11 7.69 20.64
C ALA A 218 -3.57 7.65 20.81
N ASP A 219 -2.91 6.81 20.01
CA ASP A 219 -1.46 6.74 19.85
C ASP A 219 -1.01 7.28 18.47
N ILE A 220 0.25 7.70 18.37
CA ILE A 220 0.89 8.12 17.10
C ILE A 220 1.79 6.99 16.61
N THR A 221 1.31 6.25 15.62
CA THR A 221 2.05 5.15 14.97
C THR A 221 2.87 5.71 13.81
N ILE A 222 4.18 5.48 13.81
CA ILE A 222 5.10 5.91 12.73
C ILE A 222 5.74 4.68 12.09
N ASN A 223 5.61 4.53 10.77
CA ASN A 223 6.24 3.45 10.01
C ASN A 223 7.73 3.75 9.78
N ARG A 224 8.54 3.43 10.79
CA ARG A 224 9.98 3.72 10.87
C ARG A 224 10.83 3.06 9.77
N GLU A 225 10.29 2.08 9.06
CA GLU A 225 11.00 1.37 7.99
C GLU A 225 10.85 2.08 6.64
N LEU A 226 9.68 2.68 6.40
CA LEU A 226 9.42 3.47 5.19
C LEU A 226 10.09 4.85 5.24
N VAL A 227 10.21 5.47 6.42
CA VAL A 227 10.78 6.82 6.53
C VAL A 227 12.27 6.83 6.16
N ARG A 228 12.63 7.73 5.24
CA ARG A 228 14.00 7.89 4.74
C ARG A 228 14.96 8.26 5.86
N LYS A 229 16.15 7.63 5.82
CA LYS A 229 17.27 7.95 6.72
C LYS A 229 18.07 9.10 6.12
N VAL A 230 18.49 10.06 6.94
CA VAL A 230 19.43 11.10 6.51
C VAL A 230 20.76 10.44 6.16
N GLY A 231 21.11 10.43 4.88
CA GLY A 231 22.40 9.95 4.38
C GLY A 231 23.42 11.08 4.29
N GLY A 232 24.70 10.74 4.50
CA GLY A 232 25.82 11.67 4.30
C GLY A 232 25.95 12.77 5.36
N LYS A 233 26.84 13.73 5.07
CA LYS A 233 27.01 14.97 5.84
C LYS A 233 26.65 16.22 5.01
N ASP A 234 26.18 16.00 3.79
CA ASP A 234 25.99 17.00 2.74
C ASP A 234 24.82 17.94 3.06
N PRO A 235 24.98 19.27 2.89
CA PRO A 235 23.95 20.24 3.24
C PRO A 235 22.71 20.11 2.33
N LEU A 236 21.62 20.77 2.73
CA LEU A 236 20.48 21.01 1.85
C LEU A 236 20.97 21.65 0.54
N ALA A 237 20.49 21.15 -0.60
CA ALA A 237 20.74 21.75 -1.91
C ALA A 237 19.40 21.98 -2.63
N VAL A 238 19.11 23.22 -3.00
CA VAL A 238 17.83 23.61 -3.60
C VAL A 238 17.96 23.77 -5.12
N HIS A 239 17.48 22.76 -5.84
CA HIS A 239 17.57 22.68 -7.30
C HIS A 239 16.54 23.58 -7.98
N SER A 240 16.86 24.87 -8.07
CA SER A 240 15.99 25.87 -8.71
C SER A 240 15.86 25.72 -10.24
N CYS A 241 16.73 24.92 -10.87
CA CYS A 241 16.72 24.64 -12.31
C CYS A 241 15.81 23.44 -12.63
N MET A 242 14.51 23.70 -12.73
CA MET A 242 13.47 22.73 -13.14
C MET A 242 13.05 22.99 -14.59
N GLU A 243 12.95 21.95 -15.43
CA GLU A 243 12.49 22.09 -16.81
C GLU A 243 10.98 22.38 -16.86
N ARG A 244 10.59 23.37 -17.67
CA ARG A 244 9.21 23.84 -17.83
C ARG A 244 8.55 23.27 -19.08
N ASP A 245 9.34 22.92 -20.09
CA ASP A 245 8.88 22.26 -21.32
C ASP A 245 8.58 20.75 -21.08
N VAL A 246 7.73 20.45 -20.10
CA VAL A 246 7.23 19.10 -19.80
C VAL A 246 5.69 19.06 -19.82
N GLY A 247 5.11 17.92 -20.16
CA GLY A 247 3.66 17.75 -20.24
C GLY A 247 3.15 16.40 -19.75
N LEU A 248 1.84 16.27 -19.64
CA LEU A 248 1.14 15.04 -19.29
C LEU A 248 0.12 14.72 -20.40
N LEU A 249 0.21 13.51 -20.98
CA LEU A 249 -0.63 13.04 -22.08
C LEU A 249 -1.39 11.78 -21.65
N ARG A 250 -2.68 11.94 -21.36
CA ARG A 250 -3.58 10.82 -21.03
C ARG A 250 -4.06 10.12 -22.30
N LEU A 251 -3.75 8.84 -22.48
CA LEU A 251 -4.24 8.09 -23.64
C LEU A 251 -5.72 7.71 -23.47
N TYR A 252 -6.48 7.73 -24.56
CA TYR A 252 -7.85 7.24 -24.60
C TYR A 252 -8.07 6.30 -25.80
N PRO A 253 -9.04 5.36 -25.74
CA PRO A 253 -9.30 4.44 -26.85
C PRO A 253 -9.57 5.20 -28.16
N GLY A 254 -8.82 4.85 -29.20
CA GLY A 254 -8.94 5.49 -30.52
C GLY A 254 -8.13 6.77 -30.75
N ILE A 255 -7.40 7.30 -29.74
CA ILE A 255 -6.63 8.55 -29.85
C ILE A 255 -5.83 8.64 -31.18
N PRO A 256 -6.03 9.70 -32.00
CA PRO A 256 -5.44 9.76 -33.34
C PRO A 256 -3.97 10.18 -33.30
N ALA A 257 -3.13 9.57 -34.15
CA ALA A 257 -1.70 9.89 -34.18
C ALA A 257 -1.43 11.36 -34.59
N SER A 258 -2.33 12.00 -35.32
CA SER A 258 -2.27 13.43 -35.63
C SER A 258 -2.34 14.33 -34.38
N LEU A 259 -3.16 13.97 -33.38
CA LEU A 259 -3.26 14.68 -32.10
C LEU A 259 -2.01 14.46 -31.26
N VAL A 260 -1.51 13.22 -31.20
CA VAL A 260 -0.26 12.90 -30.48
C VAL A 260 0.95 13.57 -31.15
N ARG A 261 1.00 13.64 -32.48
CA ARG A 261 2.01 14.43 -33.20
C ARG A 261 1.94 15.90 -32.81
N ALA A 262 0.75 16.50 -32.75
CA ALA A 262 0.57 17.90 -32.38
C ALA A 262 0.99 18.17 -30.93
N PHE A 263 0.63 17.29 -30.00
CA PHE A 263 1.00 17.39 -28.59
C PHE A 263 2.53 17.28 -28.38
N LEU A 264 3.21 16.41 -29.13
CA LEU A 264 4.65 16.15 -28.99
C LEU A 264 5.54 17.09 -29.84
N GLN A 265 5.05 18.24 -30.28
CA GLN A 265 5.86 19.23 -31.01
C GLN A 265 6.86 19.96 -30.10
N PRO A 266 7.97 20.49 -30.67
CA PRO A 266 8.80 21.47 -29.97
C PRO A 266 7.95 22.67 -29.49
N PRO A 267 8.28 23.27 -28.33
CA PRO A 267 9.55 23.14 -27.62
C PRO A 267 9.66 21.92 -26.68
N LEU A 268 8.59 21.14 -26.49
CA LEU A 268 8.46 20.07 -25.48
C LEU A 268 9.70 19.14 -25.40
N LYS A 269 10.24 18.97 -24.18
CA LYS A 269 11.44 18.17 -23.87
C LYS A 269 11.10 16.80 -23.28
N GLY A 270 9.98 16.69 -22.59
CA GLY A 270 9.51 15.42 -22.07
C GLY A 270 8.00 15.35 -21.85
N VAL A 271 7.48 14.14 -21.78
CA VAL A 271 6.07 13.87 -21.48
C VAL A 271 5.92 12.69 -20.52
N VAL A 272 5.01 12.82 -19.57
CA VAL A 272 4.43 11.68 -18.84
C VAL A 272 3.21 11.21 -19.66
N MET A 273 3.28 10.00 -20.20
CA MET A 273 2.19 9.39 -20.93
C MET A 273 1.44 8.43 -20.01
N GLU A 274 0.16 8.70 -19.75
CA GLU A 274 -0.69 7.80 -18.96
C GLU A 274 -1.32 6.74 -19.86
N THR A 275 -1.31 5.47 -19.44
CA THR A 275 -1.66 4.31 -20.28
C THR A 275 -2.50 3.26 -19.55
N PHE A 276 -3.07 2.29 -20.27
CA PHE A 276 -4.10 1.38 -19.76
C PHE A 276 -3.51 0.19 -18.97
N GLY A 277 -4.10 -0.13 -17.82
CA GLY A 277 -3.72 -1.31 -17.02
C GLY A 277 -2.25 -1.28 -16.62
N SER A 278 -1.51 -2.36 -16.86
CA SER A 278 -0.08 -2.47 -16.52
C SER A 278 0.87 -1.72 -17.47
N GLY A 279 0.45 -0.62 -18.11
CA GLY A 279 1.33 0.19 -18.96
C GLY A 279 1.04 0.14 -20.47
N ASN A 280 -0.14 -0.33 -20.88
CA ASN A 280 -0.45 -0.67 -22.27
C ASN A 280 -1.04 0.51 -23.05
N GLY A 281 -0.58 0.70 -24.29
CA GLY A 281 -1.18 1.66 -25.22
C GLY A 281 -1.48 1.05 -26.61
N PRO A 282 -2.15 1.79 -27.51
CA PRO A 282 -2.54 1.29 -28.82
C PRO A 282 -1.33 0.97 -29.71
N THR A 283 -1.28 -0.25 -30.26
CA THR A 283 -0.15 -0.76 -31.07
C THR A 283 -0.20 -0.36 -32.54
N LYS A 284 -1.12 0.55 -32.93
CA LYS A 284 -1.30 0.94 -34.33
C LYS A 284 -0.05 1.63 -34.91
N PRO A 285 0.36 1.32 -36.16
CA PRO A 285 1.69 1.72 -36.65
C PRO A 285 1.91 3.23 -36.74
N ASP A 286 0.86 4.01 -37.03
CA ASP A 286 0.86 5.48 -37.07
C ASP A 286 1.25 6.07 -35.71
N LEU A 287 0.62 5.61 -34.63
CA LEU A 287 0.89 6.10 -33.27
C LEU A 287 2.29 5.72 -32.79
N LEU A 288 2.66 4.44 -32.95
CA LEU A 288 4.00 3.98 -32.59
C LEU A 288 5.10 4.69 -33.39
N GLN A 289 4.82 5.10 -34.63
CA GLN A 289 5.76 5.89 -35.42
C GLN A 289 5.91 7.31 -34.88
N GLU A 290 4.83 8.03 -34.56
CA GLU A 290 4.94 9.39 -33.99
C GLU A 290 5.69 9.40 -32.65
N LEU A 291 5.48 8.39 -31.79
CA LEU A 291 6.23 8.19 -30.55
C LEU A 291 7.73 7.96 -30.82
N ARG A 292 8.09 7.10 -31.78
CA ARG A 292 9.49 6.89 -32.19
C ARG A 292 10.12 8.14 -32.80
N VAL A 293 9.37 8.95 -33.56
CA VAL A 293 9.89 10.20 -34.12
C VAL A 293 10.09 11.23 -33.00
N ALA A 294 9.21 11.30 -32.00
CA ALA A 294 9.43 12.12 -30.81
C ALA A 294 10.69 11.71 -30.03
N ALA A 295 10.87 10.42 -29.75
CA ALA A 295 12.08 9.90 -29.10
C ALA A 295 13.36 10.23 -29.92
N LYS A 296 13.29 10.14 -31.26
CA LYS A 296 14.38 10.54 -32.16
C LYS A 296 14.65 12.05 -32.20
N ARG A 297 13.70 12.91 -31.82
CA ARG A 297 13.92 14.35 -31.58
C ARG A 297 14.62 14.62 -30.24
N GLY A 298 14.87 13.59 -29.42
CA GLY A 298 15.43 13.71 -28.07
C GLY A 298 14.39 13.93 -26.96
N LEU A 299 13.09 13.84 -27.28
CA LEU A 299 12.02 13.98 -26.30
C LEU A 299 11.93 12.74 -25.42
N ILE A 300 11.97 12.92 -24.10
CA ILE A 300 11.88 11.81 -23.13
C ILE A 300 10.41 11.48 -22.84
N ILE A 301 10.02 10.21 -22.99
CA ILE A 301 8.67 9.71 -22.69
C ILE A 301 8.76 8.80 -21.47
N VAL A 302 7.98 9.10 -20.42
CA VAL A 302 7.81 8.26 -19.23
C VAL A 302 6.39 7.68 -19.25
N ASN A 303 6.26 6.36 -19.13
CA ASN A 303 4.98 5.64 -19.11
C ASN A 303 4.49 5.46 -17.68
N CYS A 304 3.33 6.01 -17.35
CA CYS A 304 2.61 5.80 -16.10
C CYS A 304 1.25 5.13 -16.38
N THR A 305 0.65 4.50 -15.37
CA THR A 305 -0.68 3.88 -15.54
C THR A 305 -1.81 4.85 -15.21
N HIS A 306 -2.96 4.70 -15.89
CA HIS A 306 -4.23 5.32 -15.51
C HIS A 306 -4.81 4.75 -14.19
N CYS A 307 -4.35 3.57 -13.77
CA CYS A 307 -4.85 2.89 -12.59
C CYS A 307 -4.34 3.59 -11.33
N LEU A 308 -5.23 3.86 -10.38
CA LEU A 308 -4.87 4.50 -9.11
C LEU A 308 -3.80 3.71 -8.34
N GLN A 309 -3.82 2.37 -8.44
CA GLN A 309 -2.89 1.46 -7.77
C GLN A 309 -2.32 0.47 -8.79
N GLY A 310 -1.08 0.02 -8.55
CA GLY A 310 -0.35 -0.90 -9.42
C GLY A 310 0.86 -0.24 -10.09
N ALA A 311 1.48 -0.98 -11.02
CA ALA A 311 2.72 -0.59 -11.68
C ALA A 311 2.70 -0.84 -13.20
N VAL A 312 3.53 -0.10 -13.92
CA VAL A 312 3.85 -0.32 -15.34
C VAL A 312 4.84 -1.48 -15.48
N THR A 313 4.43 -2.52 -16.21
CA THR A 313 5.19 -3.75 -16.51
C THR A 313 5.33 -3.93 -18.03
N SER A 314 6.04 -4.98 -18.44
CA SER A 314 6.29 -5.32 -19.86
C SER A 314 5.62 -6.62 -20.31
N ASP A 315 4.63 -7.11 -19.55
CA ASP A 315 4.13 -8.49 -19.67
C ASP A 315 3.29 -8.74 -20.94
N TYR A 316 2.85 -7.67 -21.61
CA TYR A 316 2.03 -7.71 -22.81
C TYR A 316 2.79 -7.17 -24.03
N ALA A 317 2.44 -7.69 -25.22
CA ALA A 317 2.98 -7.24 -26.50
C ALA A 317 2.80 -5.72 -26.74
N SER A 318 1.73 -5.12 -26.20
CA SER A 318 1.51 -3.66 -26.22
C SER A 318 2.51 -2.89 -25.33
N GLY A 319 2.78 -3.36 -24.11
CA GLY A 319 3.83 -2.81 -23.25
C GLY A 319 5.22 -2.94 -23.88
N MET A 320 5.54 -4.12 -24.44
CA MET A 320 6.79 -4.36 -25.17
C MET A 320 6.94 -3.47 -26.41
N ALA A 321 5.86 -3.22 -27.17
CA ALA A 321 5.89 -2.31 -28.31
C ALA A 321 6.14 -0.85 -27.92
N MET A 322 5.66 -0.43 -26.74
CA MET A 322 5.94 0.89 -26.16
C MET A 322 7.38 1.00 -25.65
N ALA A 323 7.88 0.01 -24.91
CA ALA A 323 9.30 -0.04 -24.50
C ALA A 323 10.24 0.00 -25.73
N GLY A 324 9.93 -0.78 -26.77
CA GLY A 324 10.63 -0.77 -28.06
C GLY A 324 10.48 0.52 -28.90
N ALA A 325 9.70 1.50 -28.44
CA ALA A 325 9.68 2.85 -29.01
C ALA A 325 10.66 3.82 -28.31
N GLY A 326 11.39 3.36 -27.28
CA GLY A 326 12.31 4.19 -26.47
C GLY A 326 11.66 4.83 -25.25
N ILE A 327 10.52 4.30 -24.80
CA ILE A 327 9.73 4.82 -23.68
C ILE A 327 10.21 4.20 -22.36
N ILE A 328 10.34 5.04 -21.33
CA ILE A 328 10.80 4.65 -19.99
C ILE A 328 9.61 4.16 -19.16
N SER A 329 9.74 3.08 -18.38
CA SER A 329 8.73 2.74 -17.36
C SER A 329 8.81 3.70 -16.17
N GLY A 330 7.67 4.26 -15.77
CA GLY A 330 7.50 4.96 -14.50
C GLY A 330 7.21 4.03 -13.31
N PHE A 331 7.13 2.72 -13.54
CA PHE A 331 6.74 1.69 -12.57
C PHE A 331 5.46 2.07 -11.82
N ASP A 332 5.55 2.30 -10.50
CA ASP A 332 4.43 2.57 -9.59
C ASP A 332 4.39 4.04 -9.10
N MET A 333 5.12 4.95 -9.77
CA MET A 333 5.02 6.39 -9.52
C MET A 333 3.61 6.91 -9.84
N THR A 334 3.15 7.90 -9.07
CA THR A 334 1.99 8.71 -9.48
C THR A 334 2.38 9.65 -10.63
N SER A 335 1.40 10.13 -11.41
CA SER A 335 1.66 11.04 -12.53
C SER A 335 2.26 12.37 -12.08
N GLU A 336 1.91 12.86 -10.89
CA GLU A 336 2.50 14.07 -10.28
C GLU A 336 3.98 13.87 -9.95
N ALA A 337 4.32 12.73 -9.36
CA ALA A 337 5.70 12.36 -9.03
C ALA A 337 6.54 12.16 -10.29
N ALA A 338 6.00 11.47 -11.30
CA ALA A 338 6.67 11.27 -12.59
C ALA A 338 6.92 12.59 -13.33
N LEU A 339 5.97 13.53 -13.30
CA LEU A 339 6.12 14.83 -13.97
C LEU A 339 7.15 15.72 -13.25
N ALA A 340 7.12 15.74 -11.92
CA ALA A 340 8.11 16.45 -11.10
C ALA A 340 9.53 15.87 -11.30
N LYS A 341 9.66 14.54 -11.33
CA LYS A 341 10.92 13.84 -11.59
C LYS A 341 11.46 14.12 -12.99
N LEU A 342 10.58 14.15 -13.99
CA LEU A 342 10.93 14.45 -15.38
C LEU A 342 11.42 15.89 -15.52
N SER A 343 10.72 16.85 -14.90
CA SER A 343 11.14 18.26 -14.83
C SER A 343 12.51 18.43 -14.15
N TYR A 344 12.74 17.75 -13.02
CA TYR A 344 14.01 17.75 -12.28
C TYR A 344 15.17 17.18 -13.11
N VAL A 345 15.00 15.98 -13.67
CA VAL A 345 16.06 15.30 -14.43
C VAL A 345 16.35 15.99 -15.77
N LEU A 346 15.39 16.70 -16.37
CA LEU A 346 15.62 17.53 -17.56
C LEU A 346 16.28 18.87 -17.21
N GLY A 347 15.90 19.51 -16.11
CA GLY A 347 16.47 20.79 -15.67
C GLY A 347 17.94 20.71 -15.22
N HIS A 348 18.41 19.53 -14.82
CA HIS A 348 19.79 19.31 -14.38
C HIS A 348 20.81 19.55 -15.53
N ALA A 349 21.81 20.38 -15.28
CA ALA A 349 22.82 20.74 -16.29
C ALA A 349 23.81 19.60 -16.57
N GLY A 350 24.47 19.63 -17.74
CA GLY A 350 25.60 18.75 -18.08
C GLY A 350 25.29 17.26 -18.37
N LEU A 351 24.13 16.73 -17.97
CA LEU A 351 23.79 15.32 -18.18
C LEU A 351 23.48 15.00 -19.66
N SER A 352 23.96 13.84 -20.12
CA SER A 352 23.59 13.26 -21.42
C SER A 352 22.14 12.73 -21.43
N LEU A 353 21.58 12.49 -22.61
CA LEU A 353 20.24 11.89 -22.75
C LEU A 353 20.15 10.51 -22.07
N GLU A 354 21.21 9.70 -22.15
CA GLU A 354 21.24 8.37 -21.52
C GLU A 354 21.42 8.44 -20.01
N ASP A 355 22.14 9.43 -19.48
CA ASP A 355 22.26 9.61 -18.02
C ASP A 355 20.95 10.12 -17.41
N ARG A 356 20.21 10.96 -18.15
CA ARG A 356 18.84 11.35 -17.78
C ARG A 356 17.90 10.14 -17.73
N LYS A 357 17.93 9.26 -18.74
CA LYS A 357 17.19 7.98 -18.70
C LYS A 357 17.59 7.13 -17.48
N LYS A 358 18.88 6.99 -17.18
CA LYS A 358 19.38 6.24 -16.00
C LYS A 358 18.93 6.83 -14.66
N LEU A 359 18.69 8.14 -14.56
CA LEU A 359 18.15 8.77 -13.34
C LEU A 359 16.64 8.56 -13.23
N LEU A 360 15.89 8.62 -14.33
CA LEU A 360 14.45 8.39 -14.34
C LEU A 360 14.07 6.97 -13.87
N VAL A 361 14.93 5.98 -14.19
CA VAL A 361 14.78 4.56 -13.81
C VAL A 361 15.26 4.25 -12.38
N LYS A 362 15.75 5.22 -11.59
CA LYS A 362 16.13 5.03 -10.17
C LYS A 362 15.10 5.64 -9.23
N ASP A 363 14.88 5.05 -8.05
CA ASP A 363 14.26 5.78 -6.94
C ASP A 363 15.22 6.88 -6.47
N LEU A 364 14.76 8.13 -6.45
CA LEU A 364 15.60 9.27 -6.05
C LEU A 364 15.17 9.83 -4.69
N ARG A 365 13.86 9.82 -4.40
CA ARG A 365 13.20 10.51 -3.28
C ARG A 365 12.16 9.63 -2.56
N GLY A 366 12.06 8.33 -2.88
CA GLY A 366 11.08 7.41 -2.29
C GLY A 366 9.77 7.32 -3.08
N GLU A 367 9.74 7.93 -4.27
CA GLU A 367 8.59 8.04 -5.17
C GLU A 367 8.28 6.77 -5.94
N MET A 368 9.25 5.84 -6.02
CA MET A 368 9.19 4.70 -6.92
C MET A 368 9.68 3.43 -6.24
N THR A 369 8.89 2.36 -6.35
CA THR A 369 9.29 1.00 -5.99
C THR A 369 9.83 0.36 -7.26
N LEU A 370 11.14 0.10 -7.28
CA LEU A 370 11.71 -0.74 -8.32
C LEU A 370 11.09 -2.15 -8.18
N PRO A 371 10.65 -2.80 -9.27
CA PRO A 371 10.31 -4.21 -9.20
C PRO A 371 11.55 -4.95 -8.69
N MET A 372 11.38 -5.85 -7.72
CA MET A 372 12.42 -6.79 -7.39
C MET A 372 12.74 -7.55 -8.68
N ALA A 373 14.00 -7.48 -9.13
CA ALA A 373 14.37 -8.03 -10.42
C ALA A 373 13.96 -9.50 -10.48
N ALA A 374 13.33 -9.93 -11.59
CA ALA A 374 12.96 -11.32 -11.81
C ALA A 374 14.19 -12.23 -12.08
N ASP A 375 15.38 -11.77 -11.70
CA ASP A 375 16.61 -12.53 -11.63
C ASP A 375 16.81 -12.98 -10.18
N ARG A 376 16.73 -14.30 -9.99
CA ARG A 376 16.94 -15.04 -8.73
C ARG A 376 15.81 -14.88 -7.71
N GLN A 377 15.05 -15.97 -7.56
CA GLN A 377 14.63 -16.44 -6.24
C GLN A 377 15.84 -16.27 -5.29
N SER A 378 15.67 -15.59 -4.16
CA SER A 378 16.79 -15.22 -3.29
C SER A 378 17.25 -16.40 -2.42
N SER A 379 17.77 -17.43 -3.10
CA SER A 379 18.81 -18.30 -2.55
C SER A 379 19.79 -17.43 -1.77
N LEU A 380 20.01 -17.79 -0.51
CA LEU A 380 20.80 -17.01 0.43
C LEU A 380 22.19 -16.66 -0.15
N GLN A 381 22.71 -17.55 -1.00
CA GLN A 381 23.97 -17.48 -1.77
C GLN A 381 24.24 -16.16 -2.51
N ASP A 382 23.25 -15.29 -2.77
CA ASP A 382 23.48 -13.99 -3.45
C ASP A 382 23.34 -12.75 -2.58
N SER A 383 22.70 -12.85 -1.42
CA SER A 383 22.66 -11.74 -0.46
C SER A 383 24.00 -11.61 0.27
N ILE A 384 24.43 -10.40 0.66
CA ILE A 384 25.66 -10.23 1.47
C ILE A 384 25.57 -11.01 2.79
N LEU A 385 24.37 -11.04 3.38
CA LEU A 385 24.06 -11.84 4.57
C LEU A 385 24.25 -13.34 4.29
N GLY A 386 23.58 -13.87 3.28
CA GLY A 386 23.55 -15.30 2.99
C GLY A 386 24.83 -15.83 2.32
N ARG A 387 25.63 -15.01 1.65
CA ARG A 387 27.04 -15.33 1.31
C ARG A 387 27.89 -15.50 2.55
N ARG A 388 27.72 -14.61 3.53
CA ARG A 388 28.42 -14.72 4.83
C ARG A 388 27.93 -15.93 5.63
N VAL A 389 26.63 -16.21 5.65
CA VAL A 389 26.06 -17.41 6.29
C VAL A 389 26.51 -18.69 5.58
N ALA A 390 26.43 -18.77 4.25
CA ALA A 390 26.92 -19.94 3.49
C ALA A 390 28.43 -20.17 3.72
N TRP A 391 29.24 -19.10 3.75
CA TRP A 391 30.65 -19.18 4.11
C TRP A 391 30.83 -19.72 5.54
N LEU A 392 30.09 -19.18 6.53
CA LEU A 392 30.14 -19.62 7.93
C LEU A 392 29.73 -21.09 8.11
N LEU A 393 28.64 -21.52 7.46
CA LEU A 393 28.18 -22.90 7.44
C LEU A 393 29.22 -23.84 6.79
N SER A 394 29.98 -23.34 5.80
CA SER A 394 31.05 -24.09 5.11
C SER A 394 32.37 -24.17 5.90
N LEU A 395 32.51 -23.46 7.02
CA LEU A 395 33.70 -23.56 7.87
C LEU A 395 33.66 -24.86 8.69
N GLY A 396 34.26 -25.92 8.16
CA GLY A 396 34.58 -27.12 8.92
C GLY A 396 35.79 -26.90 9.83
N GLY A 397 35.69 -27.31 11.11
CA GLY A 397 36.86 -27.40 12.00
C GLY A 397 37.04 -26.29 13.05
N SER A 398 35.98 -25.57 13.45
CA SER A 398 36.02 -24.72 14.65
C SER A 398 34.75 -24.85 15.48
N GLN A 399 34.92 -24.99 16.79
CA GLN A 399 33.84 -25.22 17.75
C GLN A 399 32.79 -24.08 17.75
N GLU A 400 33.21 -22.85 17.43
CA GLU A 400 32.33 -21.70 17.27
C GLU A 400 31.49 -21.78 15.99
N ALA A 401 32.07 -22.19 14.85
CA ALA A 401 31.31 -22.41 13.62
C ALA A 401 30.31 -23.56 13.77
N ASP A 402 30.68 -24.62 14.50
CA ASP A 402 29.81 -25.74 14.81
C ASP A 402 28.63 -25.32 15.70
N ALA A 403 28.87 -24.48 16.72
CA ALA A 403 27.83 -23.92 17.57
C ALA A 403 26.89 -22.96 16.81
N VAL A 404 27.42 -22.08 15.96
CA VAL A 404 26.61 -21.17 15.14
C VAL A 404 25.82 -21.93 14.07
N ARG A 405 26.39 -23.00 13.47
CA ARG A 405 25.66 -23.92 12.59
C ARG A 405 24.49 -24.56 13.33
N ALA A 406 24.73 -25.15 14.51
CA ALA A 406 23.69 -25.75 15.33
C ALA A 406 22.57 -24.76 15.74
N SER A 407 22.90 -23.48 15.93
CA SER A 407 21.92 -22.44 16.25
C SER A 407 21.11 -21.92 15.05
N LEU A 408 21.60 -22.05 13.81
CA LEU A 408 20.96 -21.47 12.61
C LEU A 408 20.22 -22.51 11.75
N THR A 409 20.77 -23.72 11.64
CA THR A 409 20.16 -24.83 10.89
C THR A 409 18.68 -25.09 11.25
N PRO A 410 18.24 -25.05 12.53
CA PRO A 410 16.83 -25.26 12.90
C PRO A 410 15.86 -24.28 12.22
N SER A 411 16.15 -22.98 12.33
CA SER A 411 15.30 -21.93 11.75
C SER A 411 15.31 -21.95 10.22
N LEU A 412 16.44 -22.32 9.61
CA LEU A 412 16.56 -22.50 8.17
C LEU A 412 15.74 -23.71 7.67
N ALA A 413 15.74 -24.82 8.41
CA ALA A 413 14.96 -26.02 8.06
C ALA A 413 13.45 -25.75 8.14
N LEU A 414 12.99 -25.04 9.19
CA LEU A 414 11.59 -24.61 9.32
C LEU A 414 11.18 -23.64 8.18
N ALA A 415 12.06 -22.71 7.80
CA ALA A 415 11.81 -21.79 6.68
C ALA A 415 11.73 -22.52 5.31
N ALA A 416 12.61 -23.49 5.05
CA ALA A 416 12.57 -24.33 3.86
C ALA A 416 11.27 -25.17 3.82
N ALA A 417 10.88 -25.76 4.95
CA ALA A 417 9.65 -26.55 5.07
C ALA A 417 8.36 -25.72 4.88
N HIS A 418 8.36 -24.44 5.27
CA HIS A 418 7.25 -23.52 5.01
C HIS A 418 7.16 -23.08 3.54
N THR A 419 8.30 -22.78 2.92
CA THR A 419 8.37 -22.31 1.52
C THR A 419 8.15 -23.42 0.49
N GLY A 420 8.46 -24.67 0.83
CA GLY A 420 8.37 -25.82 -0.08
C GLY A 420 9.71 -26.22 -0.70
N ASP A 421 10.82 -25.64 -0.23
CA ASP A 421 12.16 -25.82 -0.80
C ASP A 421 12.75 -27.19 -0.41
N LEU A 422 12.53 -28.15 -1.31
CA LEU A 422 12.97 -29.54 -1.18
C LEU A 422 14.48 -29.71 -1.38
N GLU A 423 15.15 -28.82 -2.11
CA GLU A 423 16.60 -28.87 -2.31
C GLU A 423 17.32 -28.28 -1.09
N ALA A 424 16.89 -27.10 -0.61
CA ALA A 424 17.46 -26.50 0.59
C ALA A 424 17.26 -27.38 1.83
N LEU A 425 16.10 -28.01 2.01
CA LEU A 425 15.87 -28.90 3.15
C LEU A 425 16.74 -30.18 3.07
N GLN A 426 16.99 -30.72 1.87
CA GLN A 426 17.94 -31.84 1.71
C GLN A 426 19.37 -31.45 2.09
N VAL A 427 19.86 -30.30 1.63
CA VAL A 427 21.20 -29.80 1.99
C VAL A 427 21.33 -29.55 3.50
N LEU A 428 20.30 -29.01 4.15
CA LEU A 428 20.29 -28.81 5.60
C LEU A 428 20.31 -30.14 6.38
N MET A 429 19.68 -31.20 5.84
CA MET A 429 19.75 -32.55 6.41
C MET A 429 21.12 -33.22 6.21
N GLU A 430 21.78 -33.01 5.07
CA GLU A 430 23.17 -33.47 4.85
C GLU A 430 24.17 -32.76 5.79
N LEU A 431 23.86 -31.52 6.19
CA LEU A 431 24.56 -30.77 7.22
C LEU A 431 24.16 -31.16 8.67
N GLY A 432 23.35 -32.21 8.84
CA GLY A 432 23.02 -32.78 10.15
C GLY A 432 21.85 -32.13 10.89
N SER A 433 20.92 -31.47 10.20
CA SER A 433 19.68 -30.98 10.83
C SER A 433 18.89 -32.12 11.45
N ASP A 434 18.52 -31.97 12.71
CA ASP A 434 17.40 -32.71 13.30
C ASP A 434 16.08 -32.23 12.64
N LEU A 435 15.12 -33.15 12.51
CA LEU A 435 13.82 -32.96 11.89
C LEU A 435 12.66 -33.01 12.90
N SER A 436 12.91 -33.35 14.17
CA SER A 436 11.91 -33.22 15.25
C SER A 436 11.81 -31.81 15.82
N LEU A 437 12.67 -30.89 15.37
CA LEU A 437 12.75 -29.52 15.88
C LEU A 437 11.45 -28.75 15.62
N GLN A 438 11.02 -27.97 16.62
CA GLN A 438 9.77 -27.22 16.62
C GLN A 438 10.03 -25.71 16.48
N ASP A 439 9.08 -25.00 15.87
CA ASP A 439 9.03 -23.53 15.94
C ASP A 439 8.46 -23.06 17.31
N PRO A 440 8.39 -21.73 17.58
CA PRO A 440 7.86 -21.20 18.85
C PRO A 440 6.36 -21.47 19.12
N ILE A 441 5.66 -22.18 18.23
CA ILE A 441 4.27 -22.61 18.35
C ILE A 441 4.21 -24.15 18.37
N GLY A 442 5.35 -24.85 18.50
CA GLY A 442 5.43 -26.31 18.53
C GLY A 442 5.45 -26.98 17.15
N GLN A 443 5.49 -26.22 16.05
CA GLN A 443 5.31 -26.78 14.71
C GLN A 443 6.61 -27.36 14.14
N THR A 444 6.62 -28.67 13.86
CA THR A 444 7.74 -29.34 13.18
C THR A 444 7.73 -29.08 11.66
N PRO A 445 8.83 -29.35 10.91
CA PRO A 445 8.84 -29.30 9.45
C PRO A 445 7.68 -30.05 8.77
N LEU A 446 7.19 -31.13 9.38
CA LEU A 446 6.04 -31.89 8.86
C LEU A 446 4.72 -31.12 9.01
N HIS A 447 4.50 -30.41 10.13
CA HIS A 447 3.35 -29.52 10.31
C HIS A 447 3.34 -28.39 9.25
N LEU A 448 4.51 -27.79 9.01
CA LEU A 448 4.67 -26.69 8.04
C LEU A 448 4.41 -27.16 6.60
N ALA A 449 5.00 -28.28 6.20
CA ALA A 449 4.79 -28.89 4.89
C ALA A 449 3.33 -29.35 4.70
N ALA A 450 2.70 -29.93 5.74
CA ALA A 450 1.33 -30.41 5.68
C ALA A 450 0.31 -29.27 5.58
N ARG A 451 0.46 -28.20 6.37
CA ARG A 451 -0.39 -26.98 6.29
C ARG A 451 -0.33 -26.30 4.92
N ARG A 452 0.79 -26.41 4.21
CA ARG A 452 1.03 -25.78 2.91
C ARG A 452 0.75 -26.67 1.69
N GLY A 453 0.54 -27.98 1.89
CA GLY A 453 0.25 -28.92 0.79
C GLY A 453 1.49 -29.43 0.05
N HIS A 454 2.68 -29.37 0.66
CA HIS A 454 3.95 -29.68 0.00
C HIS A 454 4.19 -31.20 -0.10
N THR A 455 3.41 -31.88 -0.94
CA THR A 455 3.40 -33.35 -1.15
C THR A 455 4.79 -33.98 -1.28
N GLY A 456 5.71 -33.33 -2.01
CA GLY A 456 7.09 -33.80 -2.18
C GLY A 456 7.93 -33.75 -0.90
N LEU A 457 7.79 -32.67 -0.12
CA LEU A 457 8.43 -32.55 1.20
C LEU A 457 7.86 -33.57 2.18
N VAL A 458 6.53 -33.71 2.24
CA VAL A 458 5.86 -34.70 3.10
C VAL A 458 6.36 -36.11 2.78
N THR A 459 6.40 -36.50 1.49
CA THR A 459 6.96 -37.78 1.04
C THR A 459 8.42 -37.99 1.51
N MET A 460 9.23 -36.94 1.47
CA MET A 460 10.64 -36.98 1.87
C MET A 460 10.81 -37.12 3.39
N LEU A 461 10.07 -36.35 4.19
CA LEU A 461 10.08 -36.41 5.66
C LEU A 461 9.56 -37.75 6.18
N LEU A 462 8.49 -38.29 5.59
CA LEU A 462 7.94 -39.60 5.94
C LEU A 462 8.96 -40.73 5.72
N ARG A 463 9.70 -40.70 4.59
CA ARG A 463 10.79 -41.65 4.30
C ARG A 463 11.97 -41.58 5.27
N ARG A 464 12.06 -40.53 6.10
CA ARG A 464 13.09 -40.34 7.12
C ARG A 464 12.63 -40.71 8.54
N GLY A 465 11.38 -41.13 8.72
CA GLY A 465 10.87 -41.58 10.02
C GLY A 465 10.53 -40.46 11.01
N VAL A 466 10.19 -39.27 10.52
CA VAL A 466 9.63 -38.18 11.35
C VAL A 466 8.29 -38.61 11.94
N ASP A 467 8.04 -38.27 13.21
CA ASP A 467 6.78 -38.62 13.88
C ASP A 467 5.56 -37.94 13.23
N VAL A 468 4.71 -38.78 12.65
CA VAL A 468 3.49 -38.39 11.92
C VAL A 468 2.34 -37.95 12.83
N ASN A 469 2.40 -38.32 14.11
CA ASN A 469 1.40 -37.99 15.14
C ASN A 469 1.96 -37.00 16.19
N SER A 470 3.08 -36.34 15.88
CA SER A 470 3.57 -35.17 16.62
C SER A 470 2.50 -34.06 16.64
N ARG A 471 2.60 -33.14 17.61
CA ARG A 471 1.63 -32.05 17.80
C ARG A 471 2.30 -30.70 17.98
N ASP A 472 1.56 -29.65 17.63
CA ASP A 472 1.88 -28.26 17.98
C ASP A 472 1.31 -27.85 19.35
N GLU A 473 1.62 -26.63 19.84
CA GLU A 473 1.20 -26.14 21.16
C GLU A 473 -0.32 -25.99 21.30
N ASP A 474 -1.03 -25.77 20.19
CA ASP A 474 -2.51 -25.79 20.14
C ASP A 474 -3.06 -27.24 20.14
N GLY A 475 -2.19 -28.26 20.07
CA GLY A 475 -2.52 -29.67 20.11
C GLY A 475 -2.89 -30.31 18.76
N HIS A 476 -2.73 -29.60 17.63
CA HIS A 476 -3.07 -30.10 16.30
C HIS A 476 -2.01 -31.07 15.76
N SER A 477 -2.46 -32.11 15.06
CA SER A 477 -1.59 -32.98 14.25
C SER A 477 -1.27 -32.38 12.86
N PRO A 478 -0.19 -32.82 12.18
CA PRO A 478 0.05 -32.52 10.76
C PRO A 478 -1.12 -32.96 9.87
N LEU A 479 -1.83 -34.03 10.25
CA LEU A 479 -3.01 -34.52 9.55
C LEU A 479 -4.16 -33.50 9.61
N LEU A 480 -4.48 -32.97 10.79
CA LEU A 480 -5.50 -31.94 10.94
C LEU A 480 -5.12 -30.63 10.21
N LEU A 481 -3.83 -30.27 10.19
CA LEU A 481 -3.36 -29.11 9.41
C LEU A 481 -3.51 -29.34 7.89
N ALA A 482 -3.31 -30.56 7.40
CA ALA A 482 -3.58 -30.91 6.00
C ALA A 482 -5.09 -30.89 5.67
N VAL A 483 -5.94 -31.38 6.59
CA VAL A 483 -7.42 -31.33 6.47
C VAL A 483 -7.93 -29.89 6.40
N ARG A 484 -7.52 -29.02 7.35
CA ARG A 484 -7.87 -27.59 7.33
C ARG A 484 -7.35 -26.86 6.09
N GLY A 485 -6.25 -27.35 5.50
CA GLY A 485 -5.71 -26.87 4.22
C GLY A 485 -6.35 -27.48 2.96
N ARG A 486 -7.26 -28.47 3.09
CA ARG A 486 -7.87 -29.27 1.99
C ARG A 486 -6.89 -30.11 1.16
N HIS A 487 -5.69 -30.39 1.67
CA HIS A 487 -4.58 -30.97 0.89
C HIS A 487 -4.72 -32.49 0.71
N GLN A 488 -5.71 -32.94 -0.08
CA GLN A 488 -6.06 -34.37 -0.24
C GLN A 488 -4.86 -35.29 -0.50
N GLY A 489 -3.92 -34.88 -1.36
CA GLY A 489 -2.70 -35.66 -1.65
C GLY A 489 -1.73 -35.80 -0.46
N VAL A 490 -1.71 -34.83 0.46
CA VAL A 490 -0.97 -34.92 1.73
C VAL A 490 -1.73 -35.77 2.74
N ILE A 491 -3.06 -35.61 2.82
CA ILE A 491 -3.92 -36.41 3.73
C ILE A 491 -3.74 -37.91 3.43
N GLY A 492 -3.75 -38.30 2.15
CA GLY A 492 -3.46 -39.67 1.72
C GLY A 492 -2.10 -40.18 2.22
N LEU A 493 -1.01 -39.46 1.91
CA LEU A 493 0.35 -39.85 2.33
C LEU A 493 0.51 -39.97 3.86
N LEU A 494 -0.09 -39.06 4.63
CA LEU A 494 -0.05 -39.11 6.09
C LEU A 494 -0.81 -40.33 6.63
N ARG A 495 -1.98 -40.65 6.03
CA ARG A 495 -2.80 -41.80 6.41
C ARG A 495 -2.16 -43.14 6.03
N GLU A 496 -1.51 -43.22 4.87
CA GLU A 496 -0.66 -44.35 4.45
C GLU A 496 0.52 -44.57 5.41
N ALA A 497 1.09 -43.49 5.95
CA ALA A 497 2.13 -43.54 6.97
C ALA A 497 1.63 -43.78 8.41
N GLY A 498 0.32 -44.00 8.61
CA GLY A 498 -0.26 -44.33 9.90
C GLY A 498 -0.65 -43.14 10.79
N ALA A 499 -0.80 -41.93 10.22
CA ALA A 499 -1.35 -40.80 10.97
C ALA A 499 -2.84 -40.99 11.28
N CYS A 500 -3.26 -40.58 12.47
CA CYS A 500 -4.66 -40.62 12.91
C CYS A 500 -5.09 -39.31 13.59
N LEU A 501 -6.37 -38.96 13.43
CA LEU A 501 -7.00 -37.91 14.23
C LEU A 501 -7.17 -38.45 15.66
N SER A 502 -6.81 -37.65 16.65
CA SER A 502 -6.98 -38.01 18.06
C SER A 502 -8.39 -37.73 18.57
N SER A 503 -8.75 -38.26 19.74
CA SER A 503 -10.08 -38.08 20.35
C SER A 503 -10.45 -36.60 20.50
N GLN A 504 -9.50 -35.76 20.90
CA GLN A 504 -9.70 -34.32 21.08
C GLN A 504 -9.91 -33.58 19.74
N GLU A 505 -9.22 -33.98 18.67
CA GLU A 505 -9.43 -33.43 17.32
C GLU A 505 -10.74 -33.93 16.70
N LEU A 506 -11.26 -35.06 17.18
CA LEU A 506 -12.56 -35.60 16.80
C LEU A 506 -13.72 -34.98 17.60
N GLU A 507 -13.53 -34.55 18.85
CA GLU A 507 -14.58 -33.91 19.67
C GLU A 507 -15.21 -32.69 18.97
N ASP A 508 -14.40 -31.83 18.34
CA ASP A 508 -14.88 -30.68 17.54
C ASP A 508 -15.37 -31.05 16.13
N ALA A 509 -15.03 -32.25 15.62
CA ALA A 509 -15.23 -32.60 14.20
C ALA A 509 -16.71 -32.58 13.78
N GLY A 510 -17.63 -33.05 14.63
CA GLY A 510 -19.08 -33.02 14.34
C GLY A 510 -19.61 -31.61 14.07
N THR A 511 -19.16 -30.62 14.84
CA THR A 511 -19.55 -29.21 14.64
C THR A 511 -18.90 -28.60 13.39
N GLU A 512 -17.65 -28.94 13.09
CA GLU A 512 -16.99 -28.52 11.85
C GLU A 512 -17.66 -29.13 10.61
N LEU A 513 -17.98 -30.42 10.62
CA LEU A 513 -18.69 -31.11 9.54
C LEU A 513 -20.07 -30.48 9.26
N CYS A 514 -20.82 -30.11 10.31
CA CYS A 514 -22.07 -29.34 10.17
C CYS A 514 -21.83 -27.95 9.54
N ARG A 515 -20.75 -27.24 9.93
CA ARG A 515 -20.38 -25.94 9.37
C ARG A 515 -19.99 -26.02 7.89
N LEU A 516 -19.32 -27.09 7.49
CA LEU A 516 -18.95 -27.38 6.10
C LEU A 516 -20.17 -27.71 5.25
N ALA A 517 -21.09 -28.55 5.76
CA ALA A 517 -22.34 -28.88 5.08
C ALA A 517 -23.24 -27.65 4.86
N PHE A 518 -23.35 -26.75 5.85
CA PHE A 518 -24.07 -25.48 5.71
C PHE A 518 -23.49 -24.58 4.60
N ARG A 519 -22.17 -24.63 4.38
CA ARG A 519 -21.44 -23.84 3.38
C ARG A 519 -21.35 -24.50 1.99
N ALA A 520 -22.03 -25.63 1.78
CA ALA A 520 -21.92 -26.46 0.58
C ALA A 520 -20.48 -26.96 0.28
N ASP A 521 -19.65 -27.15 1.32
CA ASP A 521 -18.21 -27.35 1.19
C ASP A 521 -17.78 -28.82 0.97
N SER A 522 -18.09 -29.32 -0.23
CA SER A 522 -17.81 -30.69 -0.67
C SER A 522 -16.34 -31.13 -0.51
N GLU A 523 -15.38 -30.23 -0.78
CA GLU A 523 -13.95 -30.54 -0.64
C GLU A 523 -13.54 -30.72 0.83
N GLY A 524 -14.03 -29.86 1.72
CA GLY A 524 -13.76 -29.96 3.16
C GLY A 524 -14.31 -31.26 3.75
N LEU A 525 -15.54 -31.62 3.39
CA LEU A 525 -16.15 -32.89 3.81
C LEU A 525 -15.36 -34.11 3.30
N GLN A 526 -14.88 -34.07 2.06
CA GLN A 526 -14.04 -35.14 1.51
C GLN A 526 -12.68 -35.24 2.21
N ALA A 527 -12.06 -34.11 2.58
CA ALA A 527 -10.80 -34.06 3.31
C ALA A 527 -10.92 -34.67 4.72
N TRP A 528 -11.98 -34.35 5.47
CA TRP A 528 -12.27 -34.96 6.77
C TRP A 528 -12.53 -36.48 6.67
N TRP A 529 -13.26 -36.93 5.65
CA TRP A 529 -13.48 -38.36 5.40
C TRP A 529 -12.18 -39.10 5.05
N GLN A 530 -11.31 -38.53 4.21
CA GLN A 530 -9.97 -39.09 3.90
C GLN A 530 -9.10 -39.22 5.16
N ALA A 531 -9.17 -38.23 6.07
CA ALA A 531 -8.49 -38.28 7.37
C ALA A 531 -9.11 -39.28 8.37
N GLY A 532 -10.29 -39.84 8.06
CA GLY A 532 -10.93 -40.91 8.82
C GLY A 532 -11.94 -40.46 9.87
N ALA A 533 -12.45 -39.23 9.80
CA ALA A 533 -13.54 -38.78 10.66
C ALA A 533 -14.89 -39.39 10.25
N ASP A 534 -15.77 -39.61 11.22
CA ASP A 534 -17.14 -40.08 10.98
C ASP A 534 -18.04 -38.93 10.51
N LEU A 535 -18.50 -39.01 9.25
CA LEU A 535 -19.44 -38.05 8.67
C LEU A 535 -20.83 -38.07 9.33
N GLY A 536 -21.15 -39.13 10.08
CA GLY A 536 -22.35 -39.23 10.90
C GLY A 536 -22.26 -38.52 12.25
N GLN A 537 -21.07 -38.07 12.67
CA GLN A 537 -20.86 -37.45 13.98
C GLN A 537 -21.73 -36.20 14.15
N GLN A 538 -22.35 -36.09 15.33
CA GLN A 538 -23.20 -34.97 15.69
C GLN A 538 -22.38 -33.79 16.26
N GLY A 539 -22.77 -32.57 15.91
CA GLY A 539 -22.29 -31.36 16.58
C GLY A 539 -22.97 -31.11 17.93
N TYR A 540 -22.59 -30.03 18.60
CA TYR A 540 -23.11 -29.65 19.93
C TYR A 540 -24.64 -29.51 20.04
N ASP A 541 -25.36 -29.39 18.91
CA ASP A 541 -26.82 -29.27 18.84
C ASP A 541 -27.53 -30.61 18.54
N GLY A 542 -26.79 -31.71 18.48
CA GLY A 542 -27.31 -33.06 18.16
C GLY A 542 -27.57 -33.29 16.67
N ARG A 543 -27.21 -32.34 15.78
CA ARG A 543 -27.37 -32.50 14.33
C ARG A 543 -26.09 -33.06 13.70
N SER A 544 -26.25 -33.92 12.70
CA SER A 544 -25.16 -34.36 11.82
C SER A 544 -25.07 -33.46 10.59
N ALA A 545 -23.95 -33.56 9.86
CA ALA A 545 -23.75 -32.86 8.60
C ALA A 545 -24.88 -33.13 7.58
N LEU A 546 -25.44 -34.33 7.59
CA LEU A 546 -26.56 -34.72 6.72
C LEU A 546 -27.83 -33.93 7.04
N HIS A 547 -28.22 -33.86 8.32
CA HIS A 547 -29.40 -33.08 8.74
C HIS A 547 -29.27 -31.59 8.36
N VAL A 548 -28.05 -31.03 8.39
CA VAL A 548 -27.78 -29.65 7.98
C VAL A 548 -27.81 -29.48 6.46
N ALA A 549 -27.27 -30.43 5.69
CA ALA A 549 -27.33 -30.42 4.22
C ALA A 549 -28.78 -30.54 3.70
N GLU A 550 -29.59 -31.39 4.32
CA GLU A 550 -31.01 -31.56 4.01
C GLU A 550 -31.82 -30.30 4.37
N ALA A 551 -31.62 -29.74 5.57
CA ALA A 551 -32.30 -28.52 6.01
C ALA A 551 -31.90 -27.26 5.20
N THR A 552 -30.75 -27.27 4.53
CA THR A 552 -30.30 -26.20 3.62
C THR A 552 -30.65 -26.46 2.15
N GLY A 553 -31.18 -27.64 1.81
CA GLY A 553 -31.52 -28.01 0.42
C GLY A 553 -30.31 -28.29 -0.48
N ASN A 554 -29.12 -28.48 0.09
CA ASN A 554 -27.86 -28.67 -0.66
C ASN A 554 -27.73 -30.10 -1.20
N LEU A 555 -28.49 -30.41 -2.26
CA LEU A 555 -28.60 -31.75 -2.86
C LEU A 555 -27.25 -32.40 -3.22
N GLU A 556 -26.27 -31.62 -3.68
CA GLU A 556 -24.93 -32.13 -4.00
C GLU A 556 -24.20 -32.65 -2.75
N VAL A 557 -24.33 -31.94 -1.62
CA VAL A 557 -23.76 -32.35 -0.33
C VAL A 557 -24.51 -33.53 0.26
N VAL A 558 -25.84 -33.58 0.14
CA VAL A 558 -26.64 -34.74 0.55
C VAL A 558 -26.18 -35.99 -0.23
N ALA A 559 -26.04 -35.90 -1.54
CA ALA A 559 -25.54 -37.00 -2.38
C ALA A 559 -24.09 -37.38 -2.05
N LEU A 560 -23.23 -36.41 -1.75
CA LEU A 560 -21.84 -36.66 -1.31
C LEU A 560 -21.79 -37.40 0.03
N LEU A 561 -22.52 -36.93 1.04
CA LEU A 561 -22.55 -37.51 2.38
C LEU A 561 -23.16 -38.91 2.35
N GLN A 562 -24.23 -39.14 1.59
CA GLN A 562 -24.81 -40.48 1.40
C GLN A 562 -23.82 -41.42 0.69
N ARG A 563 -23.13 -40.96 -0.36
CA ARG A 563 -22.11 -41.75 -1.08
C ARG A 563 -20.92 -42.13 -0.20
N LEU A 564 -20.42 -41.19 0.62
CA LEU A 564 -19.27 -41.42 1.50
C LEU A 564 -19.65 -42.18 2.78
N GLY A 565 -20.87 -41.99 3.32
CA GLY A 565 -21.36 -42.72 4.49
C GLY A 565 -21.58 -44.22 4.26
N ILE A 566 -21.83 -44.63 3.00
CA ILE A 566 -21.86 -46.05 2.59
C ILE A 566 -20.43 -46.63 2.50
N GLN A 567 -19.41 -45.79 2.32
CA GLN A 567 -18.01 -46.19 2.25
C GLN A 567 -17.30 -45.91 3.57
N ALA A 568 -17.37 -46.87 4.49
CA ALA A 568 -16.61 -46.82 5.74
C ALA A 568 -15.12 -46.55 5.45
N PRO A 569 -14.47 -45.60 6.15
CA PRO A 569 -13.07 -45.27 5.90
C PRO A 569 -12.20 -46.48 6.22
N GLY A 570 -11.63 -47.09 5.18
CA GLY A 570 -10.90 -48.36 5.29
C GLY A 570 -9.72 -48.27 6.26
N PRO A 571 -9.43 -49.34 7.02
CA PRO A 571 -8.20 -49.41 7.80
C PRO A 571 -6.98 -49.36 6.85
N PRO A 572 -5.86 -48.76 7.26
CA PRO A 572 -4.67 -48.67 6.41
C PRO A 572 -4.16 -50.07 6.04
N GLU A 573 -4.20 -50.43 4.76
CA GLU A 573 -3.58 -51.66 4.29
C GLU A 573 -2.06 -51.55 4.44
N LEU A 574 -1.50 -52.38 5.32
CA LEU A 574 -0.06 -52.48 5.57
C LEU A 574 0.69 -53.12 4.38
N ARG A 575 0.80 -52.39 3.27
CA ARG A 575 1.60 -52.75 2.08
C ARG A 575 2.85 -51.88 1.95
N LEU A 576 3.77 -52.02 2.90
CA LEU A 576 5.16 -51.64 2.63
C LEU A 576 5.69 -52.54 1.49
N PRO A 577 6.12 -51.99 0.34
CA PRO A 577 6.78 -52.79 -0.67
C PRO A 577 8.13 -53.27 -0.13
N ALA A 578 8.44 -54.56 -0.31
CA ALA A 578 9.68 -55.14 0.15
C ALA A 578 10.89 -54.61 -0.66
N MET A 579 11.48 -53.51 -0.21
CA MET A 579 12.75 -52.99 -0.75
C MET A 579 13.94 -53.64 -0.03
N GLY A 580 14.92 -54.11 -0.80
CA GLY A 580 15.93 -55.05 -0.33
C GLY A 580 16.96 -54.45 0.63
N LEU A 581 17.13 -55.10 1.79
CA LEU A 581 18.26 -54.88 2.68
C LEU A 581 19.55 -55.47 2.06
N ASN A 582 20.30 -54.66 1.33
CA ASN A 582 21.67 -54.93 0.91
C ASN A 582 22.52 -53.67 1.12
N GLY A 583 23.49 -53.72 2.05
CA GLY A 583 24.32 -52.55 2.39
C GLY A 583 24.83 -52.44 3.83
N LEU A 584 24.79 -53.51 4.63
CA LEU A 584 25.33 -53.50 6.00
C LEU A 584 26.87 -53.44 5.99
N HIS A 585 27.44 -52.26 6.23
CA HIS A 585 28.79 -52.12 6.77
C HIS A 585 28.75 -51.76 8.26
N ARG A 586 29.57 -52.46 9.05
CA ARG A 586 29.51 -52.49 10.52
C ARG A 586 30.35 -51.39 11.16
N ASN A 587 29.79 -50.72 12.17
CA ASN A 587 30.38 -50.47 13.50
C ASN A 587 29.41 -49.58 14.31
N ARG A 588 29.22 -49.73 15.63
CA ARG A 588 29.49 -50.85 16.55
C ARG A 588 28.70 -50.53 17.84
N ASP A 589 27.80 -51.42 18.26
CA ASP A 589 27.14 -51.35 19.59
C ASP A 589 28.21 -51.39 20.70
N PRO A 590 28.02 -50.70 21.84
CA PRO A 590 27.27 -51.36 22.91
C PRO A 590 26.38 -50.43 23.76
N TRP A 591 25.12 -50.81 23.97
CA TRP A 591 24.72 -51.67 25.11
C TRP A 591 23.24 -52.09 24.99
N ARG A 592 22.89 -53.27 25.54
CA ARG A 592 21.58 -53.92 25.33
C ARG A 592 20.89 -54.36 26.63
N LEU A 593 19.54 -54.38 26.55
CA LEU A 593 18.61 -55.29 27.24
C LEU A 593 18.48 -55.22 28.78
N HIS A 594 17.31 -54.77 29.25
CA HIS A 594 16.35 -55.53 30.11
C HIS A 594 15.15 -54.63 30.45
N ARG A 595 13.92 -55.11 30.70
CA ARG A 595 13.25 -56.41 30.40
C ARG A 595 11.72 -56.15 30.42
N ALA A 596 10.90 -57.13 30.01
CA ALA A 596 9.45 -56.96 29.83
C ALA A 596 8.56 -57.56 30.94
N SER A 597 7.44 -56.88 31.20
CA SER A 597 6.11 -57.39 31.59
C SER A 597 5.85 -58.02 32.98
N ARG A 598 4.65 -57.69 33.50
CA ARG A 598 3.87 -58.31 34.62
C ARG A 598 4.40 -58.11 36.05
N LEU A 599 3.60 -57.42 36.87
CA LEU A 599 2.79 -58.08 37.91
C LEU A 599 1.71 -57.12 38.46
N ALA A 600 0.76 -57.67 39.22
CA ALA A 600 -0.33 -56.92 39.85
C ALA A 600 -0.49 -57.34 41.32
N ARG A 601 -1.32 -56.58 42.06
CA ARG A 601 -1.86 -56.77 43.44
C ARG A 601 -1.19 -55.95 44.56
N ALA A 602 -1.95 -54.94 44.99
CA ALA A 602 -2.42 -54.66 46.36
C ALA A 602 -1.51 -54.88 47.59
N HIS A 603 -1.48 -53.89 48.50
CA HIS A 603 -2.23 -53.94 49.79
C HIS A 603 -2.15 -52.60 50.58
N GLY A 604 -3.09 -52.36 51.51
CA GLY A 604 -3.04 -51.30 52.55
C GLY A 604 -3.35 -49.87 52.08
N ALA A 605 -4.47 -49.19 52.38
CA ALA A 605 -5.48 -49.23 53.44
C ALA A 605 -5.09 -48.55 54.79
N LEU A 606 -5.58 -47.31 54.98
CA LEU A 606 -5.79 -46.50 56.20
C LEU A 606 -6.37 -45.13 55.73
N GLY A 607 -7.29 -44.42 56.39
CA GLY A 607 -8.14 -44.72 57.57
C GLY A 607 -8.83 -43.42 58.10
N ALA A 608 -10.14 -43.50 58.44
CA ALA A 608 -11.02 -42.37 58.86
C ALA A 608 -11.30 -41.26 57.79
N GLY A 609 -12.38 -40.48 57.83
CA GLY A 609 -13.56 -40.41 58.73
C GLY A 609 -13.75 -39.03 59.41
N VAL A 610 -14.93 -38.51 59.77
CA VAL A 610 -16.36 -38.94 59.68
C VAL A 610 -17.27 -37.69 59.93
N LYS A 611 -18.48 -37.63 59.31
CA LYS A 611 -19.60 -36.65 59.52
C LYS A 611 -19.30 -35.17 59.12
N VAL A 612 -20.22 -34.34 58.59
CA VAL A 612 -21.71 -34.18 58.59
C VAL A 612 -22.29 -33.44 59.81
N GLN A 613 -22.68 -32.17 59.62
CA GLN A 613 -23.92 -31.58 60.18
C GLN A 613 -24.28 -30.19 59.60
N ALA A 614 -25.59 -29.95 59.46
CA ALA A 614 -26.29 -28.66 59.36
C ALA A 614 -27.47 -28.72 60.38
N PRO A 615 -28.10 -27.61 60.84
CA PRO A 615 -28.98 -26.71 60.07
C PRO A 615 -28.60 -25.21 60.31
N ALA A 616 -29.40 -24.14 60.19
CA ALA A 616 -30.82 -23.85 59.85
C ALA A 616 -30.89 -22.47 59.13
N ALA A 617 -31.89 -22.04 58.33
CA ALA A 617 -33.30 -22.42 58.09
C ALA A 617 -34.38 -21.62 58.88
N CYS A 618 -34.91 -20.55 58.26
CA CYS A 618 -36.31 -20.05 58.27
C CYS A 618 -36.44 -18.88 57.25
N VAL A 619 -37.29 -18.91 56.19
CA VAL A 619 -38.78 -18.72 56.13
C VAL A 619 -39.17 -17.22 56.26
N ALA A 620 -39.91 -16.54 55.36
CA ALA A 620 -40.49 -16.80 54.02
C ALA A 620 -40.71 -15.43 53.28
N GLY A 621 -41.21 -15.27 52.04
CA GLY A 621 -41.89 -16.19 51.10
C GLY A 621 -41.95 -15.68 49.63
N ARG A 622 -42.91 -16.17 48.83
CA ARG A 622 -43.05 -16.06 47.35
C ARG A 622 -44.43 -15.46 46.95
N PRO A 623 -44.83 -15.29 45.65
CA PRO A 623 -44.09 -15.42 44.36
C PRO A 623 -44.23 -14.23 43.38
N GLY A 624 -43.48 -14.25 42.27
CA GLY A 624 -43.75 -13.46 41.06
C GLY A 624 -42.81 -13.87 39.91
N GLY A 625 -43.33 -14.41 38.80
CA GLY A 625 -42.52 -15.04 37.74
C GLY A 625 -42.30 -14.20 36.48
N ARG A 626 -41.30 -14.59 35.67
CA ARG A 626 -41.09 -14.11 34.28
C ARG A 626 -40.83 -15.30 33.33
N PRO A 627 -41.46 -15.36 32.14
CA PRO A 627 -41.17 -16.34 31.09
C PRO A 627 -40.06 -15.87 30.11
N PRO A 628 -39.56 -16.76 29.21
CA PRO A 628 -38.38 -16.52 28.35
C PRO A 628 -38.73 -16.04 26.92
N PRO A 629 -37.72 -15.72 26.06
CA PRO A 629 -37.94 -15.24 24.70
C PRO A 629 -37.95 -16.33 23.60
N THR A 630 -38.92 -16.21 22.70
CA THR A 630 -39.10 -16.84 21.37
C THR A 630 -39.99 -15.88 20.55
N SER A 631 -40.02 -15.81 19.21
CA SER A 631 -39.32 -16.47 18.10
C SER A 631 -39.44 -15.57 16.84
N GLU A 632 -38.88 -15.98 15.70
CA GLU A 632 -38.96 -15.23 14.43
C GLU A 632 -40.32 -15.36 13.68
N MET A 633 -40.38 -14.65 12.54
CA MET A 633 -41.16 -14.92 11.32
C MET A 633 -42.63 -14.44 11.15
N ARG A 634 -42.75 -13.50 10.20
CA ARG A 634 -43.62 -13.52 8.99
C ARG A 634 -45.16 -13.69 9.12
N ALA A 635 -45.83 -12.57 8.82
CA ALA A 635 -46.59 -12.34 7.56
C ALA A 635 -48.14 -12.44 7.50
N GLN A 636 -48.67 -11.46 6.72
CA GLN A 636 -49.86 -11.47 5.85
C GLN A 636 -51.30 -11.19 6.35
N ALA A 637 -51.94 -10.35 5.53
CA ALA A 637 -53.37 -10.24 5.17
C ALA A 637 -54.37 -9.60 6.16
N GLY A 638 -55.18 -8.66 5.64
CA GLY A 638 -56.33 -8.06 6.33
C GLY A 638 -56.63 -6.60 5.93
N GLY A 639 -57.41 -6.39 4.87
CA GLY A 639 -58.14 -5.13 4.63
C GLY A 639 -59.49 -5.10 5.38
N PRO A 640 -60.40 -4.11 5.19
CA PRO A 640 -60.62 -3.42 3.90
C PRO A 640 -60.89 -1.88 3.95
N SER A 641 -61.08 -1.36 2.74
CA SER A 641 -61.57 -0.04 2.25
C SER A 641 -62.57 0.79 3.08
N VAL A 642 -62.46 2.12 2.94
CA VAL A 642 -63.53 2.99 2.35
C VAL A 642 -62.88 4.08 1.47
N ASP A 643 -63.49 4.40 0.32
CA ASP A 643 -63.08 5.42 -0.67
C ASP A 643 -63.49 6.86 -0.23
N TYR A 644 -63.28 8.00 -0.91
CA TYR A 644 -63.04 8.44 -2.31
C TYR A 644 -62.37 9.86 -2.23
N GLU A 645 -61.91 10.61 -3.25
CA GLU A 645 -61.76 10.53 -4.72
C GLU A 645 -60.68 11.56 -5.16
N SER A 646 -60.02 11.38 -6.33
CA SER A 646 -59.79 12.42 -7.40
C SER A 646 -58.48 12.29 -8.22
N ALA A 647 -58.68 12.01 -9.52
CA ALA A 647 -57.86 12.33 -10.71
C ALA A 647 -56.32 12.08 -10.73
N ASN A 648 -55.93 11.23 -11.68
CA ASN A 648 -54.58 11.07 -12.24
C ASN A 648 -54.72 11.10 -13.79
N PRO A 649 -53.64 11.18 -14.61
CA PRO A 649 -53.16 9.90 -15.15
C PRO A 649 -51.64 9.78 -15.36
N VAL A 650 -51.15 8.55 -15.20
CA VAL A 650 -49.81 8.08 -15.60
C VAL A 650 -49.81 7.67 -17.09
N PRO A 651 -48.63 7.52 -17.73
CA PRO A 651 -48.13 6.15 -17.90
C PRO A 651 -46.61 5.99 -17.70
N LEU A 652 -46.16 4.73 -17.57
CA LEU A 652 -44.78 4.33 -17.30
C LEU A 652 -44.55 2.90 -17.85
N TRP A 653 -43.29 2.48 -18.06
CA TRP A 653 -42.83 1.20 -18.66
C TRP A 653 -43.03 1.12 -20.20
N THR A 654 -42.18 0.45 -21.01
CA THR A 654 -41.12 -0.55 -20.75
C THR A 654 -39.78 -0.26 -21.49
N SER A 655 -38.72 -0.99 -21.11
CA SER A 655 -37.41 -1.19 -21.79
C SER A 655 -37.55 -1.95 -23.14
N PRO A 656 -36.50 -2.17 -24.02
CA PRO A 656 -35.05 -2.20 -23.72
C PRO A 656 -34.05 -1.71 -24.83
N THR A 657 -32.76 -1.98 -24.58
CA THR A 657 -31.53 -2.06 -25.43
C THR A 657 -31.57 -1.94 -26.97
N ARG A 658 -30.40 -1.55 -27.53
CA ARG A 658 -29.93 -1.69 -28.94
C ARG A 658 -30.59 -0.69 -29.94
N ALA A 659 -29.98 -0.28 -31.08
CA ALA A 659 -28.68 -0.60 -31.67
C ALA A 659 -28.12 0.51 -32.60
N THR A 660 -26.77 0.52 -32.76
CA THR A 660 -25.97 0.65 -34.00
C THR A 660 -26.30 1.58 -35.20
N TRP A 661 -25.26 2.33 -35.62
CA TRP A 661 -24.68 2.45 -36.99
C TRP A 661 -25.36 3.32 -38.10
N ASP A 662 -24.65 4.41 -38.45
CA ASP A 662 -24.01 4.66 -39.78
C ASP A 662 -24.80 5.21 -41.01
N THR A 663 -24.03 5.86 -41.91
CA THR A 663 -24.27 6.22 -43.33
C THR A 663 -25.26 7.32 -43.78
N ASN A 664 -24.68 8.35 -44.44
CA ASN A 664 -25.02 8.97 -45.73
C ASN A 664 -26.34 9.73 -46.03
N SER A 665 -26.17 10.70 -46.95
CA SER A 665 -27.14 11.44 -47.81
C SER A 665 -27.46 12.88 -47.32
N ILE A 666 -27.27 13.99 -48.06
CA ILE A 666 -27.41 14.33 -49.51
C ILE A 666 -28.91 14.44 -49.87
N ASN A 667 -29.49 15.55 -50.39
CA ASN A 667 -28.94 16.64 -51.24
C ASN A 667 -29.80 17.94 -51.26
N VAL A 668 -29.22 19.06 -51.79
CA VAL A 668 -29.89 20.15 -52.60
C VAL A 668 -31.01 20.99 -51.92
N ALA A 669 -31.25 22.29 -52.18
CA ALA A 669 -30.90 23.27 -53.23
C ALA A 669 -30.70 24.69 -52.58
N SER A 670 -30.40 25.83 -53.22
CA SER A 670 -29.82 26.31 -54.51
C SER A 670 -29.52 27.83 -54.29
N LEU A 671 -28.73 28.60 -55.05
CA LEU A 671 -28.72 28.89 -56.50
C LEU A 671 -27.37 29.48 -57.00
N SER A 672 -26.91 28.96 -58.14
CA SER A 672 -26.16 29.62 -59.24
C SER A 672 -25.39 30.95 -59.05
N GLU A 673 -24.06 30.83 -59.09
CA GLU A 673 -23.09 31.68 -59.83
C GLU A 673 -23.33 31.62 -61.38
N PRO A 674 -22.52 32.21 -62.31
CA PRO A 674 -21.38 33.15 -62.19
C PRO A 674 -21.34 34.33 -63.21
N GLY A 675 -20.32 35.20 -63.14
CA GLY A 675 -19.97 36.14 -64.22
C GLY A 675 -18.64 36.92 -64.00
N ARG A 676 -17.63 36.73 -64.87
CA ARG A 676 -16.30 37.38 -64.86
C ARG A 676 -16.17 38.42 -66.02
N PRO A 677 -15.06 39.17 -66.19
CA PRO A 677 -14.28 39.98 -65.23
C PRO A 677 -14.06 41.44 -65.75
N GLY A 678 -13.56 42.38 -64.92
CA GLY A 678 -13.33 43.78 -65.34
C GLY A 678 -12.22 44.53 -64.58
N SER A 679 -11.51 45.40 -65.30
CA SER A 679 -10.22 46.04 -64.98
C SER A 679 -10.29 47.48 -64.40
N GLN A 680 -9.12 47.96 -63.90
CA GLN A 680 -8.69 49.37 -63.70
C GLN A 680 -9.00 50.19 -62.40
N ALA A 681 -8.03 51.08 -62.09
CA ALA A 681 -8.05 52.33 -61.28
C ALA A 681 -8.54 52.30 -59.80
N ARG A 682 -7.73 52.68 -58.77
CA ARG A 682 -7.25 54.04 -58.34
C ARG A 682 -8.40 54.97 -57.89
N LEU A 683 -8.41 55.67 -56.74
CA LEU A 683 -7.43 55.99 -55.66
C LEU A 683 -8.12 55.86 -54.26
N GLY A 684 -7.47 55.87 -53.08
CA GLY A 684 -6.04 55.93 -52.69
C GLY A 684 -5.83 56.36 -51.21
N LYS A 685 -4.61 56.81 -50.87
CA LYS A 685 -4.06 57.31 -49.57
C LYS A 685 -3.41 56.28 -48.59
N HIS A 686 -2.08 56.41 -48.51
CA HIS A 686 -1.04 56.11 -47.50
C HIS A 686 -1.21 55.00 -46.41
N VAL A 687 -0.27 54.08 -46.12
CA VAL A 687 1.25 54.08 -46.06
C VAL A 687 1.77 54.68 -44.73
N PRO A 688 2.75 54.08 -43.99
CA PRO A 688 3.87 53.26 -44.48
C PRO A 688 4.16 51.88 -43.83
N GLN A 689 4.96 51.09 -44.56
CA GLN A 689 5.83 50.02 -44.04
C GLN A 689 7.27 50.57 -43.83
N ARG A 690 8.14 49.85 -43.11
CA ARG A 690 9.40 49.32 -43.71
C ARG A 690 10.20 48.33 -42.84
N GLN A 691 10.86 47.41 -43.54
CA GLN A 691 11.99 46.56 -43.12
C GLN A 691 13.32 47.35 -43.27
N PRO A 692 14.48 46.93 -42.72
CA PRO A 692 15.26 45.81 -43.30
C PRO A 692 16.15 45.01 -42.31
N GLN A 693 17.01 44.14 -42.86
CA GLN A 693 18.03 43.34 -42.15
C GLN A 693 19.48 43.79 -42.45
N ALA A 694 20.41 43.31 -41.60
CA ALA A 694 21.77 42.84 -41.92
C ALA A 694 23.03 43.76 -41.81
N ARG A 695 24.00 43.23 -41.03
CA ARG A 695 25.48 43.30 -41.11
C ARG A 695 26.29 44.53 -40.62
N CYS A 696 27.19 44.22 -39.66
CA CYS A 696 28.56 44.74 -39.42
C CYS A 696 28.72 46.25 -39.04
N ALA A 697 29.72 46.67 -38.24
CA ALA A 697 31.03 46.08 -37.97
C ALA A 697 31.69 46.52 -36.63
N GLN A 698 32.68 45.73 -36.18
CA GLN A 698 33.95 46.08 -35.49
C GLN A 698 34.02 46.87 -34.16
N ALA A 699 35.06 46.46 -33.39
CA ALA A 699 35.75 47.14 -32.28
C ALA A 699 34.96 47.39 -30.96
N GLY A 700 35.61 47.39 -29.78
CA GLY A 700 37.04 47.25 -29.50
C GLY A 700 37.33 46.61 -28.13
N ARG A 701 38.57 46.14 -27.93
CA ARG A 701 39.00 45.50 -26.67
C ARG A 701 39.25 46.54 -25.58
N TRP A 702 38.91 46.21 -24.33
CA TRP A 702 39.70 46.67 -23.19
C TRP A 702 40.29 45.50 -22.41
N ARG A 703 41.56 45.64 -22.07
CA ARG A 703 42.36 44.73 -21.23
C ARG A 703 42.89 45.55 -20.05
N ARG A 704 43.24 44.83 -18.97
CA ARG A 704 43.88 45.26 -17.69
C ARG A 704 42.89 45.17 -16.52
N GLY A 705 43.32 44.71 -15.35
CA GLY A 705 44.66 44.21 -15.04
C GLY A 705 44.79 43.47 -13.71
N ARG A 706 45.94 42.82 -13.53
CA ARG A 706 46.34 42.12 -12.31
C ARG A 706 46.32 43.05 -11.11
N ARG A 707 45.99 42.52 -9.93
CA ARG A 707 46.89 42.58 -8.78
C ARG A 707 46.88 41.25 -8.03
N ALA A 708 48.02 40.93 -7.44
CA ALA A 708 48.22 39.79 -6.57
C ALA A 708 49.03 40.25 -5.35
N GLY A 709 48.94 39.44 -4.30
CA GLY A 709 49.58 39.65 -3.01
C GLY A 709 48.72 40.34 -1.96
N LEU A 710 49.01 40.19 -0.67
CA LEU A 710 49.91 39.26 0.03
C LEU A 710 49.71 39.51 1.54
N ASN A 711 50.10 38.55 2.38
CA ASN A 711 50.31 38.67 3.84
C ASN A 711 49.13 38.99 4.77
N ALA A 712 48.87 38.01 5.64
CA ALA A 712 48.95 38.09 7.11
C ALA A 712 48.22 39.22 7.88
N GLY A 713 47.44 38.78 8.87
CA GLY A 713 46.69 39.56 9.85
C GLY A 713 45.83 38.59 10.65
#